data_AF-A0A660NJG7-F1
#
_entry.id   AF-A0A660NJG7-F1
#
_cell.length_a   1.000
_cell.length_b   1.000
_cell.length_c   1.000
_cell.angle_alpha   90.00
_cell.angle_beta   90.00
_cell.angle_gamma   90.00
#
_symmetry.space_group_name_H-M   'P 1'
#
loop_
_entity.id
_entity.type
_entity.pdbx_description
1 polymer ?
#
loop_
_entity_poly.entity_id
_entity_poly.type
_entity_poly.pdbx_seq_one_letter_code
_entity_poly.pdbx_strand_id
1 'polypeptide(L)'
;MNQPPARQSSPLNDADRALIARDTDLPGLGLLLDEEALLDEVGRQMPAADVACIRIDYLRYKPGTSCMAGLRVIDTLGRTQHAFARALTASNPDWDQHAARLQKRAALDGRFSAHVLPRTRLLLASAVHDRRITALGTLLNTPGTLDGTQPLPDDLGIEQHLYEREIQAHVLRYKPERRMVLQLRQGSRPVGVLRACTEREFPATEAGARLARAFQGTAPLAVGATRHFLVMPWQRGQSLDMLGNDTARAVQELSAHGEVPPADMPQLDLGLFADIGLRLGELHEARIAHPVHRTVADDIDALTRAAGSIARLLPALGGRAHSLADRTAQALQQASTGWQPCITHGDLSLEQMVRDPLGQLQFIDWDNAALGDPMADAGSLLARLATQYLARSRTAPTPETLADLLDTVHDALARGIDASSALPAALSARAPHTRRRAGWHTVAGLLRLAPEGFRRRRPSWPEQMEQIVALAEYLAARLPPTAPRPTGPAPGTAAAATTDGAAEAPATMAAPSIHAPAATSTPAAAATAAAPAPAAEAASQTVPAHGMGSAPADEAPASWPQTDRTLMQPLLLDALHLTAGDWELEPIRVLRHKAGRRALLDYTLIHRAPAGTTRTSTAGTSTAAIPAPDTPATPTTAGCATPGAAPAATRIELLGKLRFKGADQRGFAVQKALYEHGFDGFDLPWIAVPEALAILPEQRLWLQRRVPGTMASHLIRPGSDPGLSFRIGQALAALHRAGGQLQEAARNGQSPGAASSAIDPTRRWPLEDELDMLHGRLEKATEARPAWAERIRALIPATRRLARRLPTTAPTGIHRDCYADQILVDGERLTWLDLDLFCLGDPALDVGNFVAHLMEDALRHHGSLHALQAHQRAFTDGFRQDTPHVDMTAIEGWTLLSLARHVQLSTQFDDRHTTTLPLLEYCEHQLGI
;
A
#
# COMPACT_ATOMS: atom_id res chain seq x y z
N MET A 1 -17.72 14.07 8.55
CA MET A 1 -17.14 14.55 9.82
C MET A 1 -18.28 14.64 10.81
N ASN A 2 -18.51 13.60 11.61
CA ASN A 2 -19.57 13.58 12.61
C ASN A 2 -18.90 13.53 13.97
N GLN A 3 -18.94 14.63 14.73
CA GLN A 3 -18.82 14.50 16.18
C GLN A 3 -20.03 13.68 16.64
N PRO A 4 -19.88 12.64 17.48
CA PRO A 4 -21.04 12.00 18.09
C PRO A 4 -21.81 13.06 18.89
N PRO A 5 -23.15 13.01 18.91
CA PRO A 5 -23.95 13.96 19.67
C PRO A 5 -23.51 13.96 21.13
N ALA A 6 -23.57 15.14 21.77
CA ALA A 6 -23.11 15.34 23.12
C ALA A 6 -23.75 14.31 24.07
N ARG A 7 -22.95 13.36 24.56
CA ARG A 7 -23.38 12.48 25.64
C ARG A 7 -23.66 13.33 26.87
N GLN A 8 -24.83 13.14 27.46
CA GLN A 8 -25.12 13.59 28.82
C GLN A 8 -24.07 13.00 29.78
N SER A 9 -23.80 13.68 30.90
CA SER A 9 -22.95 13.11 31.95
C SER A 9 -23.49 11.74 32.35
N SER A 10 -22.58 10.81 32.65
CA SER A 10 -22.95 9.44 33.03
C SER A 10 -22.88 9.31 34.55
N PRO A 11 -23.99 9.53 35.28
CA PRO A 11 -23.98 9.50 36.74
C PRO A 11 -23.64 8.11 37.28
N LEU A 12 -23.11 8.05 38.50
CA LEU A 12 -22.81 6.80 39.20
C LEU A 12 -24.06 5.92 39.36
N ASN A 13 -24.04 4.74 38.74
CA ASN A 13 -25.04 3.70 38.98
C ASN A 13 -24.68 2.88 40.24
N ASP A 14 -25.60 2.00 40.67
CA ASP A 14 -25.41 1.22 41.90
C ASP A 14 -24.24 0.24 41.81
N ALA A 15 -23.92 -0.27 40.62
CA ALA A 15 -22.76 -1.14 40.41
C ALA A 15 -21.43 -0.36 40.54
N ASP A 16 -21.38 0.89 40.08
CA ASP A 16 -20.23 1.79 40.30
C ASP A 16 -20.06 2.11 41.79
N ARG A 17 -21.14 2.46 42.50
CA ARG A 17 -21.12 2.69 43.95
C ARG A 17 -20.67 1.45 44.71
N ALA A 18 -21.19 0.28 44.36
CA ALA A 18 -20.81 -0.99 44.96
C ALA A 18 -19.36 -1.38 44.61
N LEU A 19 -18.81 -0.98 43.46
CA LEU A 19 -17.40 -1.18 43.13
C LEU A 19 -16.49 -0.29 43.98
N ILE A 20 -16.84 0.99 44.13
CA ILE A 20 -16.12 1.96 45.00
C ILE A 20 -16.11 1.46 46.45
N ALA A 21 -17.24 0.97 46.95
CA ALA A 21 -17.35 0.44 48.31
C ALA A 21 -16.55 -0.87 48.53
N ARG A 22 -16.17 -1.60 47.47
CA ARG A 22 -15.39 -2.85 47.54
C ARG A 22 -13.88 -2.64 47.37
N ASP A 23 -13.44 -1.72 46.51
CA ASP A 23 -12.01 -1.43 46.27
C ASP A 23 -11.59 -0.15 47.02
N THR A 24 -11.69 -0.21 48.35
CA THR A 24 -11.33 0.90 49.26
C THR A 24 -9.84 1.26 49.21
N ASP A 25 -9.00 0.34 48.73
CA ASP A 25 -7.57 0.56 48.56
C ASP A 25 -7.25 1.55 47.44
N LEU A 26 -8.19 1.84 46.53
CA LEU A 26 -8.10 2.87 45.49
C LEU A 26 -8.93 4.13 45.88
N PRO A 27 -8.41 5.03 46.74
CA PRO A 27 -9.17 6.18 47.25
C PRO A 27 -9.60 7.18 46.16
N GLY A 28 -8.95 7.16 44.99
CA GLY A 28 -9.31 7.98 43.83
C GLY A 28 -10.31 7.33 42.87
N LEU A 29 -10.80 6.12 43.15
CA LEU A 29 -11.68 5.39 42.23
C LEU A 29 -13.02 6.11 42.02
N GLY A 30 -13.62 6.69 43.07
CA GLY A 30 -14.87 7.44 42.95
C GLY A 30 -14.77 8.60 41.95
N LEU A 31 -13.71 9.41 42.05
CA LEU A 31 -13.41 10.49 41.11
C LEU A 31 -13.14 10.00 39.68
N LEU A 32 -12.81 8.72 39.47
CA LEU A 32 -12.60 8.16 38.12
C LEU A 32 -13.84 7.47 37.56
N LEU A 33 -14.95 7.41 38.30
CA LEU A 33 -16.23 6.89 37.83
C LEU A 33 -17.30 7.99 37.70
N ASP A 34 -17.07 9.15 38.30
CA ASP A 34 -17.97 10.31 38.38
C ASP A 34 -17.34 11.54 37.71
N GLU A 35 -17.93 11.99 36.60
CA GLU A 35 -17.44 13.13 35.82
C GLU A 35 -17.64 14.48 36.53
N GLU A 36 -18.70 14.60 37.35
CA GLU A 36 -19.07 15.83 38.04
C GLU A 36 -18.22 16.00 39.30
N ALA A 37 -18.06 14.94 40.10
CA ALA A 37 -17.15 14.97 41.25
C ALA A 37 -15.68 15.21 40.84
N LEU A 38 -15.26 14.72 39.66
CA LEU A 38 -13.93 15.01 39.11
C LEU A 38 -13.79 16.47 38.67
N LEU A 39 -14.83 17.03 38.05
CA LEU A 39 -14.86 18.44 37.65
C LEU A 39 -14.79 19.37 38.86
N ASP A 40 -15.56 19.10 39.91
CA ASP A 40 -15.58 19.88 41.15
C ASP A 40 -14.20 19.87 41.84
N GLU A 41 -13.58 18.69 41.97
CA GLU A 41 -12.25 18.57 42.59
C GLU A 41 -11.16 19.23 41.74
N VAL A 42 -11.25 19.15 40.40
CA VAL A 42 -10.38 19.90 39.48
C VAL A 42 -10.59 21.41 39.62
N GLY A 43 -11.82 21.91 39.65
CA GLY A 43 -12.11 23.34 39.83
C GLY A 43 -11.59 23.88 41.17
N ARG A 44 -11.71 23.07 42.24
CA ARG A 44 -11.21 23.39 43.58
C ARG A 44 -9.68 23.37 43.72
N GLN A 45 -8.96 22.64 42.84
CA GLN A 45 -7.51 22.44 42.95
C GLN A 45 -6.70 23.07 41.82
N MET A 46 -7.36 23.38 40.70
CA MET A 46 -6.78 23.99 39.51
C MET A 46 -7.72 25.10 38.97
N PRO A 47 -8.09 26.13 39.77
CA PRO A 47 -9.06 27.14 39.34
C PRO A 47 -8.62 27.89 38.07
N ALA A 48 -7.31 28.12 37.90
CA ALA A 48 -6.73 28.74 36.70
C ALA A 48 -6.77 27.84 35.43
N ALA A 49 -7.28 26.61 35.53
CA ALA A 49 -7.48 25.73 34.39
C ALA A 49 -8.73 26.09 33.57
N ASP A 50 -9.66 26.87 34.13
CA ASP A 50 -10.92 27.31 33.51
C ASP A 50 -11.72 26.16 32.86
N VAL A 51 -11.76 24.99 33.51
CA VAL A 51 -12.46 23.81 32.99
C VAL A 51 -13.96 23.96 33.18
N ALA A 52 -14.73 23.84 32.10
CA ALA A 52 -16.19 23.84 32.12
C ALA A 52 -16.79 22.42 32.14
N CYS A 53 -16.07 21.43 31.60
CA CYS A 53 -16.56 20.05 31.52
C CYS A 53 -15.40 19.05 31.41
N ILE A 54 -15.55 17.88 32.04
CA ILE A 54 -14.67 16.72 31.88
C ILE A 54 -15.52 15.54 31.40
N ARG A 55 -15.01 14.80 30.40
CA ARG A 55 -15.58 13.53 29.93
C ARG A 55 -14.58 12.39 30.05
N ILE A 56 -15.05 11.23 30.50
CA ILE A 56 -14.24 10.01 30.67
C ILE A 56 -14.44 9.11 29.44
N ASP A 57 -13.55 9.27 28.45
CA ASP A 57 -13.60 8.57 27.16
C ASP A 57 -13.19 7.07 27.28
N TYR A 58 -12.37 6.72 28.27
CA TYR A 58 -11.86 5.35 28.44
C TYR A 58 -11.42 5.05 29.89
N LEU A 59 -11.72 3.84 30.40
CA LEU A 59 -11.15 3.31 31.63
C LEU A 59 -10.31 2.04 31.42
N ARG A 60 -9.24 1.93 32.20
CA ARG A 60 -8.42 0.73 32.38
C ARG A 60 -8.21 0.49 33.89
N TYR A 61 -9.19 -0.19 34.49
CA TYR A 61 -9.16 -0.65 35.88
C TYR A 61 -8.31 -1.93 36.01
N LYS A 62 -7.45 -1.96 37.04
CA LYS A 62 -6.68 -3.11 37.49
C LYS A 62 -6.97 -3.27 39.01
N PRO A 63 -7.81 -4.24 39.40
CA PRO A 63 -8.23 -4.45 40.78
C PRO A 63 -7.05 -4.49 41.76
N GLY A 64 -7.13 -3.77 42.88
CA GLY A 64 -6.06 -3.73 43.89
C GLY A 64 -4.70 -3.23 43.37
N THR A 65 -4.65 -2.47 42.27
CA THR A 65 -3.40 -1.91 41.71
C THR A 65 -3.55 -0.46 41.26
N SER A 66 -4.50 -0.18 40.36
CA SER A 66 -4.69 1.15 39.78
C SER A 66 -5.95 1.25 38.94
N CYS A 67 -6.53 2.44 38.83
CA CYS A 67 -7.46 2.77 37.75
C CYS A 67 -6.87 3.91 36.88
N MET A 68 -6.94 3.77 35.57
CA MET A 68 -6.50 4.80 34.61
C MET A 68 -7.69 5.25 33.76
N ALA A 69 -7.92 6.55 33.70
CA ALA A 69 -8.91 7.20 32.86
C ALA A 69 -8.25 7.99 31.73
N GLY A 70 -8.74 7.82 30.51
CA GLY A 70 -8.53 8.75 29.40
C GLY A 70 -9.63 9.81 29.44
N LEU A 71 -9.22 11.07 29.46
CA LEU A 71 -10.08 12.22 29.66
C LEU A 71 -10.12 13.12 28.42
N ARG A 72 -11.26 13.79 28.27
CA ARG A 72 -11.45 14.93 27.41
C ARG A 72 -11.89 16.11 28.27
N VAL A 73 -11.04 17.12 28.35
CA VAL A 73 -11.24 18.33 29.15
C VAL A 73 -11.70 19.43 28.20
N ILE A 74 -12.77 20.13 28.56
CA ILE A 74 -13.35 21.22 27.78
C ILE A 74 -13.31 22.47 28.65
N ASP A 75 -12.68 23.54 28.16
CA ASP A 75 -12.59 24.81 28.89
C ASP A 75 -13.84 25.69 28.70
N THR A 76 -13.92 26.80 29.45
CA THR A 76 -15.00 27.79 29.37
C THR A 76 -15.12 28.49 28.01
N LEU A 77 -14.13 28.35 27.12
CA LEU A 77 -14.16 28.83 25.73
C LEU A 77 -14.56 27.72 24.74
N GLY A 78 -14.92 26.52 25.24
CA GLY A 78 -15.31 25.36 24.43
C GLY A 78 -14.13 24.62 23.77
N ARG A 79 -12.88 24.98 24.07
CA ARG A 79 -11.69 24.33 23.50
C ARG A 79 -11.50 22.97 24.17
N THR A 80 -11.14 21.97 23.37
CA THR A 80 -11.02 20.58 23.82
C THR A 80 -9.56 20.17 23.93
N GLN A 81 -9.19 19.59 25.07
CA GLN A 81 -7.86 19.04 25.34
C GLN A 81 -7.96 17.57 25.77
N HIS A 82 -7.03 16.73 25.31
CA HIS A 82 -6.91 15.36 25.78
C HIS A 82 -6.00 15.27 27.00
N ALA A 83 -6.45 14.51 28.00
CA ALA A 83 -5.77 14.33 29.28
C ALA A 83 -5.92 12.91 29.79
N PHE A 84 -5.26 12.58 30.89
CA PHE A 84 -5.44 11.34 31.63
C PHE A 84 -5.48 11.59 33.13
N ALA A 85 -6.10 10.65 33.85
CA ALA A 85 -6.03 10.58 35.30
C ALA A 85 -5.74 9.14 35.75
N ARG A 86 -4.87 8.98 36.76
CA ARG A 86 -4.43 7.67 37.27
C ARG A 86 -4.57 7.63 38.78
N ALA A 87 -5.51 6.82 39.27
CA ALA A 87 -5.61 6.46 40.68
C ALA A 87 -4.65 5.30 40.96
N LEU A 88 -3.89 5.42 42.04
CA LEU A 88 -3.01 4.38 42.57
C LEU A 88 -3.54 3.90 43.93
N THR A 89 -3.18 2.68 44.34
CA THR A 89 -3.55 2.20 45.66
C THR A 89 -2.88 3.02 46.77
N ALA A 90 -3.53 3.12 47.93
CA ALA A 90 -2.96 3.78 49.11
C ALA A 90 -1.61 3.15 49.55
N SER A 91 -1.46 1.85 49.31
CA SER A 91 -0.26 1.03 49.56
C SER A 91 0.78 1.07 48.44
N ASN A 92 0.57 1.84 47.35
CA ASN A 92 1.49 1.85 46.22
C ASN A 92 2.87 2.45 46.60
N PRO A 93 3.98 1.68 46.51
CA PRO A 93 5.30 2.12 46.98
C PRO A 93 5.92 3.21 46.09
N ASP A 94 5.53 3.27 44.81
CA ASP A 94 6.06 4.23 43.84
C ASP A 94 5.31 5.58 43.86
N TRP A 95 4.35 5.78 44.76
CA TRP A 95 3.50 6.98 44.81
C TRP A 95 4.32 8.28 44.84
N ASP A 96 5.26 8.43 45.78
CA ASP A 96 6.04 9.66 45.93
C ASP A 96 6.94 9.91 44.70
N GLN A 97 7.48 8.84 44.12
CA GLN A 97 8.27 8.91 42.88
C GLN A 97 7.39 9.37 41.69
N HIS A 98 6.17 8.85 41.57
CA HIS A 98 5.24 9.23 40.52
C HIS A 98 4.73 10.67 40.70
N ALA A 99 4.34 11.04 41.92
CA ALA A 99 3.90 12.39 42.28
C ALA A 99 4.99 13.43 42.01
N ALA A 100 6.19 13.26 42.55
CA ALA A 100 7.30 14.20 42.36
C ALA A 100 7.73 14.32 40.88
N ARG A 101 7.73 13.21 40.13
CA ARG A 101 8.03 13.23 38.68
C ARG A 101 6.96 13.94 37.85
N LEU A 102 5.71 13.96 38.29
CA LEU A 102 4.62 14.65 37.60
C LEU A 102 4.58 16.13 37.97
N GLN A 103 4.73 16.46 39.26
CA GLN A 103 4.65 17.82 39.77
C GLN A 103 5.79 18.72 39.22
N LYS A 104 6.96 18.16 38.91
CA LYS A 104 8.03 18.83 38.14
C LYS A 104 7.64 19.29 36.72
N ARG A 105 6.46 18.93 36.21
CA ARG A 105 5.98 19.27 34.86
C ARG A 105 4.82 20.26 34.85
N ALA A 106 4.26 20.59 36.01
CA ALA A 106 3.04 21.40 36.14
C ALA A 106 3.14 22.81 35.51
N ALA A 107 4.35 23.32 35.28
CA ALA A 107 4.62 24.65 34.75
C ALA A 107 4.92 24.68 33.23
N LEU A 108 4.80 23.57 32.50
CA LEU A 108 5.32 23.45 31.13
C LEU A 108 4.28 23.64 30.01
N ASP A 109 2.99 23.38 30.24
CA ASP A 109 1.97 23.35 29.16
C ASP A 109 0.59 23.84 29.59
N GLY A 110 0.11 24.94 29.00
CA GLY A 110 -1.31 25.33 28.97
C GLY A 110 -1.99 25.60 30.32
N ARG A 111 -3.33 25.70 30.29
CA ARG A 111 -4.17 25.91 31.50
C ARG A 111 -4.42 24.62 32.28
N PHE A 112 -4.66 23.49 31.60
CA PHE A 112 -4.74 22.16 32.22
C PHE A 112 -3.44 21.38 31.98
N SER A 113 -2.45 21.56 32.88
CA SER A 113 -1.09 21.01 32.70
C SER A 113 -0.90 19.63 33.34
N ALA A 114 -0.41 19.60 34.59
CA ALA A 114 -0.20 18.40 35.38
C ALA A 114 -0.41 18.72 36.87
N HIS A 115 -1.08 17.82 37.59
CA HIS A 115 -1.46 18.02 38.98
C HIS A 115 -1.48 16.69 39.76
N VAL A 116 -1.35 16.77 41.08
CA VAL A 116 -1.31 15.62 41.98
C VAL A 116 -2.29 15.90 43.12
N LEU A 117 -3.18 14.94 43.41
CA LEU A 117 -4.08 14.97 44.55
C LEU A 117 -3.65 13.90 45.56
N PRO A 118 -2.88 14.24 46.60
CA PRO A 118 -2.31 13.24 47.51
C PRO A 118 -3.35 12.50 48.33
N ARG A 119 -4.44 13.16 48.73
CA ARG A 119 -5.53 12.59 49.54
C ARG A 119 -6.23 11.43 48.84
N THR A 120 -6.47 11.57 47.54
CA THR A 120 -7.16 10.58 46.69
C THR A 120 -6.19 9.72 45.88
N ARG A 121 -4.86 9.85 46.11
CA ARG A 121 -3.80 9.18 45.34
C ARG A 121 -4.02 9.27 43.81
N LEU A 122 -4.48 10.44 43.36
CA LEU A 122 -4.83 10.69 41.95
C LEU A 122 -3.76 11.56 41.28
N LEU A 123 -3.28 11.10 40.12
CA LEU A 123 -2.37 11.83 39.24
C LEU A 123 -3.18 12.31 38.03
N LEU A 124 -3.11 13.60 37.69
CA LEU A 124 -3.84 14.23 36.59
C LEU A 124 -2.86 14.91 35.63
N ALA A 125 -2.99 14.71 34.31
CA ALA A 125 -2.16 15.42 33.36
C ALA A 125 -2.74 15.49 31.94
N SER A 126 -2.35 16.54 31.20
CA SER A 126 -2.44 16.62 29.75
C SER A 126 -1.77 15.41 29.08
N ALA A 127 -2.28 14.98 27.91
CA ALA A 127 -1.74 13.86 27.16
C ALA A 127 -0.27 14.06 26.72
N VAL A 128 0.20 15.30 26.56
CA VAL A 128 1.63 15.62 26.26
C VAL A 128 2.58 15.12 27.36
N HIS A 129 2.09 14.95 28.60
CA HIS A 129 2.87 14.44 29.73
C HIS A 129 2.94 12.90 29.79
N ASP A 130 2.26 12.19 28.89
CA ASP A 130 2.27 10.72 28.78
C ASP A 130 3.55 10.19 28.13
N ARG A 131 4.63 10.22 28.92
CA ARG A 131 5.97 9.78 28.49
C ARG A 131 6.09 8.32 28.08
N ARG A 132 5.06 7.47 28.25
CA ARG A 132 5.08 6.12 27.71
C ARG A 132 4.81 6.09 26.22
N ILE A 133 4.10 7.09 25.69
CA ILE A 133 3.94 7.29 24.25
C ILE A 133 4.99 8.33 23.84
N THR A 134 6.19 7.85 23.51
CA THR A 134 7.40 8.69 23.34
C THR A 134 7.24 9.83 22.34
N ALA A 135 6.46 9.64 21.26
CA ALA A 135 6.15 10.71 20.31
C ALA A 135 5.41 11.90 20.95
N LEU A 136 4.55 11.70 21.96
CA LEU A 136 3.84 12.82 22.61
C LEU A 136 4.79 13.74 23.37
N GLY A 137 5.84 13.20 24.00
CA GLY A 137 6.80 13.98 24.78
C GLY A 137 7.96 14.58 23.96
N THR A 138 8.13 14.19 22.70
CA THR A 138 9.31 14.56 21.88
C THR A 138 8.99 15.21 20.54
N LEU A 139 7.78 14.99 20.00
CA LEU A 139 7.40 15.34 18.65
C LEU A 139 6.04 16.05 18.60
N LEU A 140 5.05 15.56 19.36
CA LEU A 140 3.70 16.12 19.42
C LEU A 140 3.47 16.92 20.71
N ASN A 141 4.54 17.51 21.28
CA ASN A 141 4.50 18.34 22.48
C ASN A 141 4.28 19.83 22.18
N THR A 142 4.40 20.27 20.92
CA THR A 142 4.14 21.65 20.54
C THR A 142 2.69 22.06 20.87
N PRO A 143 2.47 23.16 21.61
CA PRO A 143 1.12 23.68 21.87
C PRO A 143 0.36 23.90 20.56
N GLY A 144 -0.85 23.36 20.46
CA GLY A 144 -1.70 23.45 19.27
C GLY A 144 -1.58 22.29 18.27
N THR A 145 -0.57 21.42 18.36
CA THR A 145 -0.46 20.26 17.44
C THR A 145 -1.51 19.18 17.75
N LEU A 146 -1.91 19.00 19.02
CA LEU A 146 -2.90 18.00 19.43
C LEU A 146 -4.36 18.48 19.34
N ASP A 147 -4.61 19.79 19.32
CA ASP A 147 -5.94 20.36 19.07
C ASP A 147 -6.18 20.69 17.58
N GLY A 148 -5.14 20.59 16.74
CA GLY A 148 -5.18 20.80 15.30
C GLY A 148 -5.07 22.25 14.85
N THR A 149 -4.79 23.19 15.76
CA THR A 149 -4.59 24.61 15.43
C THR A 149 -3.20 24.91 14.86
N GLN A 150 -2.20 24.06 15.14
CA GLN A 150 -0.85 24.17 14.58
C GLN A 150 -0.55 23.01 13.62
N PRO A 151 0.33 23.23 12.62
CA PRO A 151 0.79 22.16 11.74
C PRO A 151 1.58 21.08 12.50
N LEU A 152 1.75 19.95 11.83
CA LEU A 152 2.64 18.88 12.28
C LEU A 152 4.11 19.23 12.00
N PRO A 153 5.05 18.88 12.91
CA PRO A 153 6.48 19.10 12.68
C PRO A 153 7.04 18.36 11.46
N ASP A 154 8.03 18.98 10.81
CA ASP A 154 8.68 18.41 9.61
C ASP A 154 9.43 17.10 9.88
N ASP A 155 9.92 16.88 11.11
CA ASP A 155 10.72 15.72 11.51
C ASP A 155 9.90 14.44 11.77
N LEU A 156 8.66 14.39 11.27
CA LEU A 156 7.84 13.18 11.17
C LEU A 156 8.29 12.22 10.05
N GLY A 157 9.12 12.67 9.11
CA GLY A 157 9.49 11.88 7.93
C GLY A 157 8.34 11.67 6.94
N ILE A 158 7.26 12.46 7.06
CA ILE A 158 6.25 12.59 6.02
C ILE A 158 6.77 13.62 5.02
N GLU A 159 6.78 13.32 3.72
CA GLU A 159 7.14 14.28 2.67
C GLU A 159 6.06 15.37 2.53
N GLN A 160 6.09 16.36 3.45
CA GLN A 160 5.08 17.43 3.51
C GLN A 160 5.03 18.24 2.21
N HIS A 161 6.14 18.34 1.49
CA HIS A 161 6.25 19.04 0.20
C HIS A 161 5.45 18.42 -0.95
N LEU A 162 4.93 17.19 -0.81
CA LEU A 162 3.98 16.58 -1.74
C LEU A 162 2.54 17.11 -1.56
N TYR A 163 2.30 17.94 -0.54
CA TYR A 163 1.00 18.48 -0.19
C TYR A 163 1.02 20.01 -0.29
N GLU A 164 0.22 20.59 -1.20
CA GLU A 164 0.09 22.04 -1.46
C GLU A 164 -0.31 22.93 -0.24
N ARG A 165 -0.50 22.33 0.95
CA ARG A 165 -0.89 23.00 2.21
C ARG A 165 -0.36 22.20 3.40
N GLU A 166 -0.09 22.89 4.50
CA GLU A 166 0.31 22.30 5.77
C GLU A 166 -0.64 21.18 6.26
N ILE A 167 -0.07 20.18 6.93
CA ILE A 167 -0.81 19.05 7.49
C ILE A 167 -1.14 19.31 8.95
N GLN A 168 -2.43 19.35 9.27
CA GLN A 168 -2.94 19.42 10.65
C GLN A 168 -3.29 18.01 11.16
N ALA A 169 -3.04 17.76 12.44
CA ALA A 169 -3.48 16.53 13.10
C ALA A 169 -4.76 16.77 13.91
N HIS A 170 -5.66 15.80 13.92
CA HIS A 170 -6.86 15.81 14.75
C HIS A 170 -6.92 14.49 15.52
N VAL A 171 -6.96 14.52 16.86
CA VAL A 171 -6.99 13.30 17.67
C VAL A 171 -8.31 12.55 17.44
N LEU A 172 -8.23 11.33 16.91
CA LEU A 172 -9.36 10.41 16.76
C LEU A 172 -9.59 9.60 18.04
N ARG A 173 -8.51 9.18 18.71
CA ARG A 173 -8.58 8.36 19.92
C ARG A 173 -7.32 8.47 20.75
N TYR A 174 -7.50 8.66 22.06
CA TYR A 174 -6.42 8.56 23.04
C TYR A 174 -6.71 7.41 24.02
N LYS A 175 -5.72 6.54 24.26
CA LYS A 175 -5.68 5.53 25.33
C LYS A 175 -4.41 5.76 26.14
N PRO A 176 -4.50 6.29 27.38
CA PRO A 176 -3.32 6.63 28.18
C PRO A 176 -2.39 5.45 28.45
N GLU A 177 -1.10 5.74 28.48
CA GLU A 177 -0.01 4.75 28.62
C GLU A 177 -0.14 3.59 27.63
N ARG A 178 -0.62 3.87 26.41
CA ARG A 178 -0.91 2.85 25.39
C ARG A 178 -0.73 3.40 23.97
N ARG A 179 -1.68 4.20 23.48
CA ARG A 179 -1.61 4.78 22.12
C ARG A 179 -2.48 6.02 21.93
N MET A 180 -2.04 6.90 21.03
CA MET A 180 -2.84 7.97 20.46
C MET A 180 -2.94 7.78 18.94
N VAL A 181 -4.13 7.96 18.39
CA VAL A 181 -4.42 7.88 16.96
C VAL A 181 -4.93 9.24 16.51
N LEU A 182 -4.31 9.81 15.47
CA LEU A 182 -4.63 11.11 14.92
C LEU A 182 -4.94 10.97 13.42
N GLN A 183 -5.99 11.65 12.96
CA GLN A 183 -6.24 11.86 11.54
C GLN A 183 -5.33 12.99 11.07
N LEU A 184 -4.62 12.76 9.97
CA LEU A 184 -3.83 13.79 9.29
C LEU A 184 -4.68 14.41 8.19
N ARG A 185 -4.76 15.75 8.17
CA ARG A 185 -5.64 16.50 7.26
C ARG A 185 -4.88 17.62 6.57
N GLN A 186 -5.17 17.78 5.29
CA GLN A 186 -4.73 18.90 4.47
C GLN A 186 -5.96 19.80 4.22
N GLY A 187 -6.13 20.84 5.05
CA GLY A 187 -7.39 21.57 5.14
C GLY A 187 -8.56 20.64 5.49
N SER A 188 -9.57 20.56 4.64
CA SER A 188 -10.71 19.65 4.87
C SER A 188 -10.41 18.17 4.57
N ARG A 189 -9.43 17.89 3.68
CA ARG A 189 -9.17 16.56 3.11
C ARG A 189 -8.34 15.69 4.06
N PRO A 190 -8.80 14.48 4.47
CA PRO A 190 -7.94 13.55 5.18
C PRO A 190 -6.89 12.95 4.22
N VAL A 191 -5.65 12.82 4.69
CA VAL A 191 -4.50 12.34 3.91
C VAL A 191 -3.78 11.15 4.56
N GLY A 192 -3.81 11.04 5.89
CA GLY A 192 -3.19 9.93 6.61
C GLY A 192 -3.82 9.65 7.97
N VAL A 193 -3.33 8.61 8.62
CA VAL A 193 -3.57 8.31 10.05
C VAL A 193 -2.21 8.11 10.72
N LEU A 194 -1.91 8.93 11.72
CA LEU A 194 -0.76 8.74 12.59
C LEU A 194 -1.18 7.94 13.82
N ARG A 195 -0.42 6.90 14.13
CA ARG A 195 -0.55 6.07 15.33
C ARG A 195 0.74 6.19 16.14
N ALA A 196 0.69 6.93 17.23
CA ALA A 196 1.74 6.97 18.24
C ALA A 196 1.41 5.94 19.33
N CYS A 197 2.37 5.11 19.72
CA CYS A 197 2.16 4.04 20.69
C CYS A 197 3.33 3.92 21.68
N THR A 198 3.21 3.03 22.66
CA THR A 198 4.36 2.67 23.51
C THR A 198 5.33 1.76 22.76
N GLU A 199 6.61 1.80 23.13
CA GLU A 199 7.66 0.84 22.72
C GLU A 199 7.17 -0.62 22.68
N ARG A 200 6.39 -1.04 23.70
CA ARG A 200 5.83 -2.40 23.78
C ARG A 200 4.78 -2.73 22.70
N GLU A 201 4.02 -1.76 22.21
CA GLU A 201 3.00 -1.98 21.17
C GLU A 201 3.57 -1.78 19.75
N PHE A 202 4.71 -1.10 19.61
CA PHE A 202 5.27 -0.72 18.33
C PHE A 202 5.62 -1.91 17.41
N PRO A 203 6.25 -3.02 17.86
CA PRO A 203 6.54 -4.17 16.99
C PRO A 203 5.29 -4.79 16.34
N ALA A 204 4.16 -4.82 17.06
CA ALA A 204 2.90 -5.34 16.53
C ALA A 204 2.27 -4.36 15.52
N THR A 205 2.32 -3.05 15.82
CA THR A 205 1.89 -1.99 14.89
C THR A 205 2.71 -2.00 13.60
N GLU A 206 4.03 -2.22 13.70
CA GLU A 206 4.93 -2.29 12.55
C GLU A 206 4.71 -3.58 11.74
N ALA A 207 4.56 -4.74 12.40
CA ALA A 207 4.22 -6.00 11.72
C ALA A 207 2.88 -5.90 10.97
N GLY A 208 1.86 -5.29 11.58
CA GLY A 208 0.59 -5.00 10.93
C GLY A 208 0.73 -4.09 9.69
N ALA A 209 1.62 -3.09 9.72
CA ALA A 209 1.92 -2.25 8.56
C ALA A 209 2.60 -3.02 7.42
N ARG A 210 3.53 -3.93 7.75
CA ARG A 210 4.17 -4.81 6.76
C ARG A 210 3.15 -5.77 6.13
N LEU A 211 2.22 -6.31 6.92
CA LEU A 211 1.13 -7.15 6.44
C LEU A 211 0.14 -6.37 5.56
N ALA A 212 -0.25 -5.15 5.94
CA ALA A 212 -1.09 -4.27 5.12
C ALA A 212 -0.47 -4.00 3.73
N ARG A 213 0.86 -3.78 3.70
CA ARG A 213 1.61 -3.64 2.45
C ARG A 213 1.61 -4.92 1.62
N ALA A 214 1.86 -6.07 2.26
CA ALA A 214 1.99 -7.35 1.57
C ALA A 214 0.65 -7.93 1.06
N PHE A 215 -0.46 -7.67 1.75
CA PHE A 215 -1.78 -8.24 1.43
C PHE A 215 -2.69 -7.31 0.60
N GLN A 216 -2.51 -5.99 0.70
CA GLN A 216 -3.38 -5.01 0.05
C GLN A 216 -2.64 -3.76 -0.42
N GLY A 217 -1.35 -3.87 -0.76
CA GLY A 217 -0.53 -2.80 -1.33
C GLY A 217 -0.30 -1.57 -0.43
N THR A 218 -0.87 -1.54 0.78
CA THR A 218 -0.92 -0.35 1.61
C THR A 218 0.40 -0.12 2.35
N ALA A 219 1.36 0.56 1.71
CA ALA A 219 2.62 0.95 2.34
C ALA A 219 2.43 2.08 3.38
N PRO A 220 3.20 2.10 4.49
CA PRO A 220 3.24 3.24 5.40
C PRO A 220 3.88 4.47 4.73
N LEU A 221 3.38 5.65 5.06
CA LEU A 221 3.93 6.95 4.64
C LEU A 221 5.18 7.33 5.45
N ALA A 222 5.22 6.96 6.74
CA ALA A 222 6.37 7.19 7.61
C ALA A 222 6.41 6.17 8.76
N VAL A 223 7.61 5.81 9.21
CA VAL A 223 7.85 4.88 10.33
C VAL A 223 8.88 5.49 11.27
N GLY A 224 8.44 5.95 12.44
CA GLY A 224 9.28 6.57 13.45
C GLY A 224 9.69 5.59 14.55
N ALA A 225 10.57 4.63 14.24
CA ALA A 225 10.94 3.55 15.15
C ALA A 225 11.46 4.03 16.51
N THR A 226 12.32 5.04 16.55
CA THR A 226 12.90 5.61 17.79
C THR A 226 11.90 6.35 18.68
N ARG A 227 10.79 6.83 18.11
CA ARG A 227 9.72 7.56 18.82
C ARG A 227 8.41 6.77 18.90
N HIS A 228 8.39 5.55 18.39
CA HIS A 228 7.28 4.59 18.41
C HIS A 228 5.99 5.10 17.74
N PHE A 229 6.11 5.66 16.53
CA PHE A 229 4.95 6.05 15.71
C PHE A 229 4.98 5.48 14.29
N LEU A 230 3.79 5.32 13.73
CA LEU A 230 3.53 4.87 12.36
C LEU A 230 2.57 5.85 11.69
N VAL A 231 2.80 6.17 10.41
CA VAL A 231 1.85 6.93 9.58
C VAL A 231 1.39 6.05 8.42
N MET A 232 0.10 5.77 8.34
CA MET A 232 -0.52 5.06 7.23
C MET A 232 -1.27 6.04 6.31
N PRO A 233 -1.33 5.79 4.99
CA PRO A 233 -2.15 6.60 4.09
C PRO A 233 -3.63 6.46 4.43
N TRP A 234 -4.40 7.53 4.25
CA TRP A 234 -5.83 7.50 4.54
C TRP A 234 -6.57 6.61 3.54
N GLN A 235 -7.12 5.49 4.03
CA GLN A 235 -7.95 4.59 3.21
C GLN A 235 -9.26 5.30 2.86
N ARG A 236 -9.46 5.57 1.56
CA ARG A 236 -10.65 6.26 1.06
C ARG A 236 -11.79 5.27 0.94
N GLY A 237 -12.94 5.60 1.51
CA GLY A 237 -14.13 4.73 1.43
C GLY A 237 -15.10 4.96 2.59
N GLN A 238 -16.11 4.10 2.66
CA GLN A 238 -17.11 4.04 3.73
C GLN A 238 -16.73 2.92 4.71
N SER A 239 -16.63 3.24 6.01
CA SER A 239 -16.46 2.19 7.04
C SER A 239 -17.74 1.35 7.16
N LEU A 240 -17.61 0.03 7.29
CA LEU A 240 -18.79 -0.86 7.32
C LEU A 240 -19.65 -0.66 8.59
N ASP A 241 -19.10 -0.14 9.69
CA ASP A 241 -19.90 0.27 10.86
C ASP A 241 -20.91 1.39 10.53
N MET A 242 -20.66 2.18 9.48
CA MET A 242 -21.58 3.21 9.00
C MET A 242 -22.71 2.66 8.12
N LEU A 243 -22.59 1.47 7.52
CA LEU A 243 -23.68 0.89 6.72
C LEU A 243 -24.89 0.52 7.60
N GLY A 244 -24.66 0.14 8.87
CA GLY A 244 -25.73 0.04 9.87
C GLY A 244 -26.29 1.40 10.32
N ASN A 245 -25.52 2.49 10.16
CA ASN A 245 -25.98 3.84 10.48
C ASN A 245 -26.82 4.46 9.35
N ASP A 246 -26.61 4.09 8.08
CA ASP A 246 -27.51 4.53 6.99
C ASP A 246 -28.91 3.95 7.16
N THR A 247 -29.05 2.71 7.68
CA THR A 247 -30.36 2.20 8.10
C THR A 247 -30.93 2.99 9.28
N ALA A 248 -30.11 3.32 10.29
CA ALA A 248 -30.57 4.13 11.43
C ALA A 248 -30.96 5.56 11.02
N ARG A 249 -30.27 6.17 10.05
CA ARG A 249 -30.56 7.51 9.52
C ARG A 249 -31.78 7.50 8.62
N ALA A 250 -31.96 6.47 7.79
CA ALA A 250 -33.20 6.27 7.03
C ALA A 250 -34.41 6.12 7.98
N VAL A 251 -34.30 5.33 9.05
CA VAL A 251 -35.34 5.24 10.10
C VAL A 251 -35.59 6.60 10.75
N GLN A 252 -34.54 7.41 10.99
CA GLN A 252 -34.67 8.72 11.63
C GLN A 252 -35.25 9.81 10.71
N GLU A 253 -34.96 9.77 9.41
CA GLU A 253 -35.53 10.63 8.37
C GLU A 253 -36.99 10.24 8.05
N LEU A 254 -37.32 8.95 8.02
CA LEU A 254 -38.69 8.47 7.93
C LEU A 254 -39.52 8.81 9.19
N SER A 255 -38.91 8.78 10.38
CA SER A 255 -39.57 9.18 11.64
C SER A 255 -39.91 10.68 11.73
N ALA A 256 -39.39 11.52 10.84
CA ALA A 256 -39.79 12.93 10.76
C ALA A 256 -41.17 13.12 10.08
N HIS A 257 -41.72 12.07 9.46
CA HIS A 257 -42.95 12.11 8.67
C HIS A 257 -43.94 10.99 9.03
N GLY A 258 -44.40 11.00 10.28
CA GLY A 258 -45.55 10.20 10.73
C GLY A 258 -45.18 8.87 11.37
N GLU A 259 -46.15 8.30 12.09
CA GLU A 259 -45.97 7.11 12.92
C GLU A 259 -45.70 5.86 12.07
N VAL A 260 -44.53 5.26 12.26
CA VAL A 260 -44.19 3.91 11.79
C VAL A 260 -44.04 3.01 13.02
N PRO A 261 -44.59 1.77 13.03
CA PRO A 261 -44.35 0.81 14.11
C PRO A 261 -42.85 0.55 14.32
N PRO A 262 -42.42 -0.01 15.47
CA PRO A 262 -41.04 -0.42 15.67
C PRO A 262 -40.71 -1.59 14.73
N ALA A 263 -40.31 -1.27 13.50
CA ALA A 263 -39.88 -2.22 12.50
C ALA A 263 -38.58 -2.90 12.95
N ASP A 264 -38.43 -4.15 12.50
CA ASP A 264 -37.40 -5.08 12.94
C ASP A 264 -35.95 -4.61 12.69
N MET A 265 -35.02 -5.41 13.20
CA MET A 265 -33.58 -5.33 12.95
C MET A 265 -33.27 -4.90 11.50
N PRO A 266 -32.31 -3.97 11.28
CA PRO A 266 -31.80 -3.63 9.95
C PRO A 266 -31.66 -4.86 9.07
N GLN A 267 -32.27 -4.87 7.88
CA GLN A 267 -32.11 -5.96 6.92
C GLN A 267 -30.61 -6.15 6.66
N LEU A 268 -30.07 -7.28 7.11
CA LEU A 268 -28.66 -7.54 6.97
C LEU A 268 -28.36 -7.87 5.51
N ASP A 269 -27.44 -7.10 4.93
CA ASP A 269 -26.86 -7.42 3.63
C ASP A 269 -26.01 -8.70 3.77
N LEU A 270 -26.64 -9.86 3.56
CA LEU A 270 -25.96 -11.15 3.55
C LEU A 270 -24.98 -11.28 2.36
N GLY A 271 -25.09 -10.42 1.35
CA GLY A 271 -24.10 -10.27 0.29
C GLY A 271 -22.81 -9.66 0.83
N LEU A 272 -22.91 -8.56 1.58
CA LEU A 272 -21.76 -7.95 2.27
C LEU A 272 -21.05 -8.94 3.20
N PHE A 273 -21.78 -9.77 3.96
CA PHE A 273 -21.14 -10.79 4.80
C PHE A 273 -20.50 -11.92 4.00
N ALA A 274 -21.01 -12.26 2.81
CA ALA A 274 -20.30 -13.15 1.89
C ALA A 274 -19.03 -12.49 1.32
N ASP A 275 -19.07 -11.22 0.96
CA ASP A 275 -17.88 -10.46 0.50
C ASP A 275 -16.81 -10.35 1.60
N ILE A 276 -17.21 -10.12 2.86
CA ILE A 276 -16.31 -10.16 4.02
C ILE A 276 -15.71 -11.56 4.17
N GLY A 277 -16.53 -12.61 4.03
CA GLY A 277 -16.08 -14.00 4.09
C GLY A 277 -15.04 -14.32 3.01
N LEU A 278 -15.29 -13.90 1.77
CA LEU A 278 -14.36 -14.06 0.65
C LEU A 278 -13.03 -13.33 0.94
N ARG A 279 -13.10 -12.10 1.44
CA ARG A 279 -11.90 -11.31 1.77
C ARG A 279 -11.10 -11.88 2.94
N LEU A 280 -11.75 -12.62 3.86
CA LEU A 280 -11.07 -13.39 4.90
C LEU A 280 -10.45 -14.67 4.36
N GLY A 281 -11.13 -15.40 3.48
CA GLY A 281 -10.57 -16.57 2.81
C GLY A 281 -9.28 -16.23 2.05
N GLU A 282 -9.29 -15.12 1.29
CA GLU A 282 -8.08 -14.57 0.65
C GLU A 282 -6.95 -14.29 1.66
N LEU A 283 -7.26 -13.78 2.86
CA LEU A 283 -6.27 -13.50 3.90
C LEU A 283 -5.72 -14.79 4.54
N HIS A 284 -6.59 -15.78 4.77
CA HIS A 284 -6.22 -17.06 5.38
C HIS A 284 -5.36 -17.90 4.42
N GLU A 285 -5.54 -17.74 3.12
CA GLU A 285 -4.69 -18.37 2.09
C GLU A 285 -3.37 -17.64 1.84
N ALA A 286 -3.25 -16.36 2.24
CA ALA A 286 -2.08 -15.55 2.00
C ALA A 286 -0.85 -16.10 2.73
N ARG A 287 0.13 -16.62 1.96
CA ARG A 287 1.40 -17.17 2.46
C ARG A 287 2.40 -16.07 2.85
N ILE A 288 1.95 -15.12 3.67
CA ILE A 288 2.75 -14.00 4.17
C ILE A 288 3.37 -14.40 5.50
N ALA A 289 4.68 -14.25 5.65
CA ALA A 289 5.36 -14.50 6.92
C ALA A 289 4.99 -13.43 7.96
N HIS A 290 4.67 -13.85 9.19
CA HIS A 290 4.29 -12.94 10.28
C HIS A 290 5.00 -13.33 11.59
N PRO A 291 5.60 -12.39 12.34
CA PRO A 291 6.41 -12.70 13.51
C PRO A 291 5.60 -13.11 14.74
N VAL A 292 4.31 -12.76 14.79
CA VAL A 292 3.41 -13.11 15.90
C VAL A 292 2.64 -14.38 15.56
N HIS A 293 2.79 -15.40 16.39
CA HIS A 293 1.95 -16.59 16.43
C HIS A 293 1.01 -16.48 17.64
N ARG A 294 -0.28 -16.74 17.46
CA ARG A 294 -1.26 -16.83 18.55
C ARG A 294 -1.58 -18.30 18.81
N THR A 295 -1.31 -18.75 20.03
CA THR A 295 -1.60 -20.11 20.46
C THR A 295 -2.94 -20.19 21.18
N VAL A 296 -3.50 -21.40 21.28
CA VAL A 296 -4.70 -21.64 22.11
C VAL A 296 -4.44 -21.36 23.60
N ALA A 297 -3.19 -21.46 24.07
CA ALA A 297 -2.84 -21.04 25.41
C ALA A 297 -3.06 -19.53 25.60
N ASP A 298 -2.64 -18.68 24.63
CA ASP A 298 -2.80 -17.22 24.70
C ASP A 298 -4.28 -16.80 24.76
N ASP A 299 -5.16 -17.47 24.00
CA ASP A 299 -6.59 -17.20 24.02
C ASP A 299 -7.25 -17.64 25.34
N ILE A 300 -6.84 -18.77 25.93
CA ILE A 300 -7.28 -19.21 27.27
C ILE A 300 -6.81 -18.21 28.33
N ASP A 301 -5.58 -17.75 28.24
CA ASP A 301 -5.00 -16.74 29.12
C ASP A 301 -5.79 -15.41 29.05
N ALA A 302 -6.18 -15.00 27.83
CA ALA A 302 -7.02 -13.83 27.61
C ALA A 302 -8.45 -14.01 28.16
N LEU A 303 -9.00 -15.23 28.04
CA LEU A 303 -10.32 -15.61 28.52
C LEU A 303 -10.41 -15.65 30.05
N THR A 304 -9.43 -16.24 30.72
CA THR A 304 -9.31 -16.26 32.19
C THR A 304 -9.22 -14.84 32.76
N ARG A 305 -8.42 -13.97 32.12
CA ARG A 305 -8.35 -12.54 32.46
C ARG A 305 -9.68 -11.80 32.25
N ALA A 306 -10.47 -12.19 31.25
CA ALA A 306 -11.78 -11.62 31.00
C ALA A 306 -12.81 -12.04 32.07
N ALA A 307 -12.89 -13.34 32.40
CA ALA A 307 -13.74 -13.85 33.48
C ALA A 307 -13.41 -13.22 34.85
N GLY A 308 -12.13 -13.13 35.19
CA GLY A 308 -11.68 -12.42 36.40
C GLY A 308 -12.04 -10.92 36.39
N SER A 309 -12.04 -10.27 35.22
CA SER A 309 -12.48 -8.87 35.08
C SER A 309 -13.99 -8.72 35.32
N ILE A 310 -14.81 -9.61 34.74
CA ILE A 310 -16.26 -9.65 34.94
C ILE A 310 -16.58 -9.84 36.43
N ALA A 311 -15.98 -10.86 37.06
CA ALA A 311 -16.20 -11.18 38.48
C ALA A 311 -15.83 -10.05 39.45
N ARG A 312 -14.84 -9.21 39.10
CA ARG A 312 -14.43 -8.05 39.91
C ARG A 312 -15.38 -6.85 39.75
N LEU A 313 -15.89 -6.64 38.54
CA LEU A 313 -16.84 -5.56 38.23
C LEU A 313 -18.24 -5.90 38.76
N LEU A 314 -18.76 -7.09 38.45
CA LEU A 314 -20.05 -7.62 38.90
C LEU A 314 -19.88 -9.01 39.54
N PRO A 315 -19.70 -9.08 40.87
CA PRO A 315 -19.52 -10.35 41.58
C PRO A 315 -20.64 -11.38 41.36
N ALA A 316 -21.88 -10.94 41.13
CA ALA A 316 -23.02 -11.81 40.83
C ALA A 316 -22.83 -12.66 39.56
N LEU A 317 -22.06 -12.16 38.59
CA LEU A 317 -21.70 -12.89 37.36
C LEU A 317 -20.45 -13.77 37.52
N GLY A 318 -19.76 -13.71 38.67
CA GLY A 318 -18.44 -14.30 38.84
C GLY A 318 -18.39 -15.81 38.59
N GLY A 319 -19.29 -16.59 39.21
CA GLY A 319 -19.33 -18.04 39.03
C GLY A 319 -19.67 -18.45 37.60
N ARG A 320 -20.66 -17.77 36.99
CA ARG A 320 -21.09 -17.97 35.60
C ARG A 320 -19.97 -17.69 34.60
N ALA A 321 -19.28 -16.56 34.74
CA ALA A 321 -18.18 -16.16 33.87
C ALA A 321 -16.98 -17.13 33.93
N HIS A 322 -16.60 -17.62 35.12
CA HIS A 322 -15.52 -18.61 35.24
C HIS A 322 -15.93 -19.97 34.66
N SER A 323 -17.12 -20.48 35.01
CA SER A 323 -17.60 -21.75 34.46
C SER A 323 -17.69 -21.74 32.92
N LEU A 324 -18.13 -20.62 32.33
CA LEU A 324 -18.18 -20.46 30.88
C LEU A 324 -16.77 -20.33 30.26
N ALA A 325 -15.84 -19.67 30.94
CA ALA A 325 -14.44 -19.60 30.53
C ALA A 325 -13.78 -20.99 30.52
N ASP A 326 -13.94 -21.77 31.59
CA ASP A 326 -13.37 -23.12 31.71
C ASP A 326 -13.92 -24.07 30.63
N ARG A 327 -15.24 -24.06 30.39
CA ARG A 327 -15.89 -24.82 29.32
C ARG A 327 -15.35 -24.45 27.93
N THR A 328 -15.21 -23.15 27.68
CA THR A 328 -14.71 -22.65 26.39
C THR A 328 -13.23 -22.95 26.19
N ALA A 329 -12.42 -22.84 27.25
CA ALA A 329 -11.00 -23.22 27.24
C ALA A 329 -10.82 -24.71 26.92
N GLN A 330 -11.57 -25.59 27.59
CA GLN A 330 -11.57 -27.03 27.33
C GLN A 330 -11.96 -27.35 25.87
N ALA A 331 -12.99 -26.69 25.35
CA ALA A 331 -13.45 -26.89 23.98
C ALA A 331 -12.42 -26.43 22.93
N LEU A 332 -11.77 -25.29 23.13
CA LEU A 332 -10.71 -24.79 22.24
C LEU A 332 -9.47 -25.70 22.25
N GLN A 333 -9.05 -26.21 23.43
CA GLN A 333 -7.98 -27.21 23.54
C GLN A 333 -8.31 -28.48 22.75
N GLN A 334 -9.53 -28.99 22.87
CA GLN A 334 -9.96 -30.20 22.16
C GLN A 334 -10.12 -29.97 20.65
N ALA A 335 -10.53 -28.78 20.23
CA ALA A 335 -10.65 -28.41 18.82
C ALA A 335 -9.29 -28.12 18.12
N SER A 336 -8.19 -28.07 18.90
CA SER A 336 -6.84 -27.75 18.40
C SER A 336 -6.22 -28.82 17.51
N THR A 337 -6.69 -30.07 17.59
CA THR A 337 -6.15 -31.17 16.76
C THR A 337 -6.79 -31.17 15.37
N GLY A 338 -6.04 -30.78 14.33
CA GLY A 338 -6.42 -31.02 12.92
C GLY A 338 -6.57 -29.80 12.02
N TRP A 339 -5.97 -28.64 12.35
CA TRP A 339 -5.91 -27.47 11.46
C TRP A 339 -4.48 -26.91 11.39
N GLN A 340 -4.17 -26.17 10.31
CA GLN A 340 -2.90 -25.48 10.15
C GLN A 340 -3.08 -23.98 10.42
N PRO A 341 -2.17 -23.33 11.18
CA PRO A 341 -2.23 -21.89 11.39
C PRO A 341 -2.07 -21.09 10.09
N CYS A 342 -2.98 -20.13 9.92
CA CYS A 342 -3.00 -19.19 8.80
C CYS A 342 -2.85 -17.76 9.31
N ILE A 343 -2.63 -16.81 8.41
CA ILE A 343 -2.71 -15.39 8.78
C ILE A 343 -4.16 -15.06 9.14
N THR A 344 -4.34 -14.36 10.25
CA THR A 344 -5.62 -13.87 10.76
C THR A 344 -5.52 -12.37 11.03
N HIS A 345 -6.64 -11.65 10.97
CA HIS A 345 -6.71 -10.25 11.39
C HIS A 345 -6.61 -10.11 12.93
N GLY A 346 -7.14 -11.08 13.67
CA GLY A 346 -6.88 -11.30 15.10
C GLY A 346 -7.72 -10.48 16.10
N ASP A 347 -8.51 -9.50 15.63
CA ASP A 347 -9.57 -8.83 16.41
C ASP A 347 -10.74 -8.27 15.56
N LEU A 348 -10.93 -8.83 14.35
CA LEU A 348 -11.79 -8.34 13.26
C LEU A 348 -13.16 -7.77 13.68
N SER A 349 -13.58 -6.71 12.99
CA SER A 349 -14.85 -6.00 13.18
C SER A 349 -15.28 -5.19 11.96
N LEU A 350 -16.56 -4.79 11.89
CA LEU A 350 -17.06 -3.85 10.86
C LEU A 350 -16.45 -2.44 10.98
N GLU A 351 -16.02 -2.01 12.19
CA GLU A 351 -15.29 -0.74 12.37
C GLU A 351 -13.87 -0.79 11.77
N GLN A 352 -13.33 -2.00 11.53
CA GLN A 352 -12.01 -2.27 10.97
C GLN A 352 -12.03 -2.65 9.48
N MET A 353 -13.17 -2.42 8.80
CA MET A 353 -13.30 -2.63 7.36
C MET A 353 -13.81 -1.38 6.67
N VAL A 354 -13.27 -1.12 5.49
CA VAL A 354 -13.62 0.02 4.62
C VAL A 354 -14.00 -0.52 3.25
N ARG A 355 -15.16 -0.09 2.73
CA ARG A 355 -15.52 -0.25 1.32
C ARG A 355 -15.00 0.95 0.54
N ASP A 356 -14.06 0.73 -0.37
CA ASP A 356 -13.53 1.81 -1.21
C ASP A 356 -14.58 2.29 -2.26
N PRO A 357 -14.34 3.44 -2.95
CA PRO A 357 -15.27 3.93 -3.98
C PRO A 357 -15.47 3.00 -5.17
N LEU A 358 -14.63 1.97 -5.31
CA LEU A 358 -14.63 0.96 -6.37
C LEU A 358 -15.26 -0.35 -5.86
N GLY A 359 -15.94 -0.31 -4.71
CA GLY A 359 -16.69 -1.38 -4.08
C GLY A 359 -15.87 -2.39 -3.28
N GLN A 360 -14.54 -2.27 -3.23
CA GLN A 360 -13.64 -3.28 -2.64
C GLN A 360 -13.61 -3.21 -1.11
N LEU A 361 -13.52 -4.36 -0.45
CA LEU A 361 -13.30 -4.45 0.98
C LEU A 361 -11.80 -4.44 1.33
N GLN A 362 -11.40 -3.43 2.09
CA GLN A 362 -10.05 -3.27 2.65
C GLN A 362 -10.10 -3.42 4.17
N PHE A 363 -9.10 -4.09 4.74
CA PHE A 363 -8.92 -4.14 6.19
C PHE A 363 -8.10 -2.94 6.67
N ILE A 364 -8.40 -2.47 7.87
CA ILE A 364 -7.60 -1.49 8.61
C ILE A 364 -7.37 -2.00 10.05
N ASP A 365 -6.41 -1.43 10.78
CA ASP A 365 -6.10 -1.80 12.17
C ASP A 365 -5.50 -3.21 12.35
N TRP A 366 -4.51 -3.55 11.53
CA TRP A 366 -3.75 -4.81 11.53
C TRP A 366 -2.91 -5.11 12.80
N ASP A 367 -3.00 -4.33 13.88
CA ASP A 367 -2.16 -4.43 15.09
C ASP A 367 -2.25 -5.79 15.81
N ASN A 368 -3.36 -6.52 15.65
CA ASN A 368 -3.60 -7.80 16.34
C ASN A 368 -3.39 -9.02 15.44
N ALA A 369 -2.96 -8.80 14.20
CA ALA A 369 -2.76 -9.87 13.22
C ALA A 369 -1.74 -10.89 13.72
N ALA A 370 -1.97 -12.15 13.39
CA ALA A 370 -1.12 -13.26 13.83
C ALA A 370 -1.30 -14.48 12.94
N LEU A 371 -0.32 -15.38 12.97
CA LEU A 371 -0.53 -16.78 12.59
C LEU A 371 -1.38 -17.44 13.67
N GLY A 372 -2.59 -17.90 13.33
CA GLY A 372 -3.60 -18.35 14.29
C GLY A 372 -4.72 -19.17 13.65
N ASP A 373 -5.79 -19.39 14.40
CA ASP A 373 -6.96 -20.18 13.97
C ASP A 373 -7.83 -19.39 12.97
N PRO A 374 -8.08 -19.89 11.75
CA PRO A 374 -8.92 -19.18 10.77
C PRO A 374 -10.30 -18.80 11.32
N MET A 375 -10.86 -19.60 12.23
CA MET A 375 -12.18 -19.32 12.81
C MET A 375 -12.19 -18.26 13.93
N ALA A 376 -11.02 -17.77 14.36
CA ALA A 376 -10.91 -16.69 15.33
C ALA A 376 -11.45 -15.36 14.78
N ASP A 377 -11.20 -15.06 13.50
CA ASP A 377 -11.69 -13.83 12.85
C ASP A 377 -13.22 -13.82 12.72
N ALA A 378 -13.80 -14.94 12.26
CA ALA A 378 -15.25 -15.10 12.19
C ALA A 378 -15.89 -14.99 13.58
N GLY A 379 -15.32 -15.65 14.59
CA GLY A 379 -15.80 -15.56 15.97
C GLY A 379 -15.69 -14.16 16.58
N SER A 380 -14.61 -13.42 16.28
CA SER A 380 -14.44 -12.02 16.70
C SER A 380 -15.50 -11.11 16.08
N LEU A 381 -15.73 -11.24 14.78
CA LEU A 381 -16.72 -10.43 14.05
C LEU A 381 -18.13 -10.67 14.57
N LEU A 382 -18.52 -11.94 14.74
CA LEU A 382 -19.82 -12.34 15.30
C LEU A 382 -20.02 -11.82 16.72
N ALA A 383 -19.02 -11.98 17.60
CA ALA A 383 -19.09 -11.47 18.97
C ALA A 383 -19.25 -9.94 19.01
N ARG A 384 -18.49 -9.21 18.18
CA ARG A 384 -18.60 -7.76 18.11
C ARG A 384 -19.95 -7.31 17.56
N LEU A 385 -20.46 -7.94 16.50
CA LEU A 385 -21.79 -7.67 15.94
C LEU A 385 -22.87 -7.82 17.01
N ALA A 386 -22.85 -8.91 17.78
CA ALA A 386 -23.75 -9.11 18.91
C ALA A 386 -23.66 -8.00 19.97
N THR A 387 -22.46 -7.61 20.39
CA THR A 387 -22.30 -6.51 21.35
C THR A 387 -22.68 -5.14 20.79
N GLN A 388 -22.63 -4.93 19.47
CA GLN A 388 -23.14 -3.72 18.81
C GLN A 388 -24.67 -3.69 18.82
N TYR A 389 -25.34 -4.81 18.52
CA TYR A 389 -26.81 -4.91 18.61
C TYR A 389 -27.31 -4.70 20.04
N LEU A 390 -26.78 -5.44 21.02
CA LEU A 390 -27.13 -5.23 22.45
C LEU A 390 -26.90 -3.79 22.92
N ALA A 391 -25.95 -3.07 22.33
CA ALA A 391 -25.66 -1.68 22.68
C ALA A 391 -26.52 -0.63 21.95
N ARG A 392 -27.19 -1.00 20.85
CA ARG A 392 -28.00 -0.11 19.99
C ARG A 392 -29.50 -0.32 20.16
N SER A 393 -29.95 -1.50 20.60
CA SER A 393 -31.38 -1.82 20.75
C SER A 393 -32.03 -1.11 21.94
N ARG A 394 -33.24 -0.56 21.73
CA ARG A 394 -34.06 0.07 22.81
C ARG A 394 -34.65 -0.97 23.77
N THR A 395 -35.09 -2.09 23.22
CA THR A 395 -35.49 -3.31 23.93
C THR A 395 -34.41 -4.35 23.70
N ALA A 396 -33.95 -5.01 24.75
CA ALA A 396 -32.92 -6.04 24.61
C ALA A 396 -33.48 -7.23 23.81
N PRO A 397 -32.87 -7.65 22.68
CA PRO A 397 -33.27 -8.86 21.99
C PRO A 397 -33.02 -10.07 22.90
N THR A 398 -33.81 -11.12 22.75
CA THR A 398 -33.59 -12.34 23.53
C THR A 398 -32.34 -13.07 23.02
N PRO A 399 -31.68 -13.90 23.86
CA PRO A 399 -30.53 -14.70 23.44
C PRO A 399 -30.81 -15.58 22.21
N GLU A 400 -32.04 -16.09 22.10
CA GLU A 400 -32.55 -16.90 20.97
C GLU A 400 -32.47 -16.10 19.66
N THR A 401 -33.16 -14.95 19.58
CA THR A 401 -33.22 -14.12 18.37
C THR A 401 -31.82 -13.66 17.93
N LEU A 402 -30.96 -13.31 18.88
CA LEU A 402 -29.60 -12.88 18.56
C LEU A 402 -28.70 -14.05 18.15
N ALA A 403 -28.93 -15.27 18.65
CA ALA A 403 -28.19 -16.44 18.19
C ALA A 403 -28.56 -16.85 16.75
N ASP A 404 -29.85 -16.83 16.41
CA ASP A 404 -30.32 -17.19 15.06
C ASP A 404 -29.84 -16.17 14.00
N LEU A 405 -29.72 -14.90 14.39
CA LEU A 405 -29.03 -13.88 13.60
C LEU A 405 -27.56 -14.24 13.36
N LEU A 406 -26.81 -14.58 14.41
CA LEU A 406 -25.40 -14.91 14.30
C LEU A 406 -25.17 -16.17 13.46
N ASP A 407 -26.06 -17.15 13.53
CA ASP A 407 -26.06 -18.31 12.65
C ASP A 407 -26.25 -17.91 11.18
N THR A 408 -27.22 -17.04 10.89
CA THR A 408 -27.47 -16.53 9.52
C THR A 408 -26.26 -15.77 8.95
N VAL A 409 -25.62 -14.94 9.78
CA VAL A 409 -24.40 -14.19 9.42
C VAL A 409 -23.20 -15.11 9.26
N HIS A 410 -23.05 -16.12 10.14
CA HIS A 410 -22.01 -17.13 10.03
C HIS A 410 -22.15 -17.92 8.71
N ASP A 411 -23.36 -18.32 8.34
CA ASP A 411 -23.61 -19.02 7.07
C ASP A 411 -23.29 -18.16 5.83
N ALA A 412 -23.46 -16.84 5.91
CA ALA A 412 -23.02 -15.92 4.85
C ALA A 412 -21.49 -15.81 4.78
N LEU A 413 -20.82 -15.57 5.92
CA LEU A 413 -19.36 -15.53 6.02
C LEU A 413 -18.73 -16.84 5.52
N ALA A 414 -19.28 -17.99 5.94
CA ALA A 414 -18.75 -19.30 5.59
C ALA A 414 -18.93 -19.64 4.10
N ARG A 415 -19.99 -19.14 3.43
CA ARG A 415 -20.10 -19.23 1.97
C ARG A 415 -19.02 -18.41 1.26
N GLY A 416 -18.66 -17.24 1.79
CA GLY A 416 -17.58 -16.42 1.27
C GLY A 416 -16.21 -17.07 1.43
N ILE A 417 -15.91 -17.58 2.63
CA ILE A 417 -14.63 -18.28 2.93
C ILE A 417 -14.49 -19.53 2.05
N ASP A 418 -15.55 -20.32 1.89
CA ASP A 418 -15.56 -21.49 0.98
C ASP A 418 -15.41 -21.11 -0.51
N ALA A 419 -15.54 -19.83 -0.88
CA ALA A 419 -15.43 -19.36 -2.26
C ALA A 419 -14.04 -18.81 -2.62
N SER A 420 -13.13 -18.60 -1.66
CA SER A 420 -11.75 -18.18 -1.96
C SER A 420 -10.91 -19.32 -2.55
N SER A 421 -11.09 -20.54 -2.06
CA SER A 421 -10.47 -21.75 -2.63
C SER A 421 -11.37 -22.98 -2.57
N ALA A 422 -11.12 -23.91 -3.50
CA ALA A 422 -11.76 -25.22 -3.56
C ALA A 422 -11.22 -26.15 -2.45
N LEU A 423 -11.58 -25.87 -1.20
CA LEU A 423 -11.24 -26.71 -0.05
C LEU A 423 -11.98 -28.06 -0.09
N PRO A 424 -11.35 -29.15 0.38
CA PRO A 424 -12.06 -30.38 0.69
C PRO A 424 -13.24 -30.12 1.63
N ALA A 425 -14.37 -30.83 1.47
CA ALA A 425 -15.57 -30.61 2.29
C ALA A 425 -15.33 -30.75 3.82
N ALA A 426 -14.28 -31.49 4.22
CA ALA A 426 -13.85 -31.63 5.60
C ALA A 426 -13.05 -30.42 6.16
N LEU A 427 -12.73 -29.42 5.34
CA LEU A 427 -12.08 -28.16 5.74
C LEU A 427 -12.94 -26.92 5.46
N SER A 428 -14.13 -27.10 4.88
CA SER A 428 -15.12 -26.04 4.67
C SER A 428 -15.45 -25.30 5.98
N ALA A 429 -15.63 -23.98 5.87
CA ALA A 429 -16.12 -23.13 6.96
C ALA A 429 -17.52 -23.55 7.44
N ARG A 430 -18.35 -24.11 6.54
CA ARG A 430 -19.68 -24.65 6.83
C ARG A 430 -19.66 -26.05 7.45
N ALA A 431 -18.52 -26.74 7.51
CA ALA A 431 -18.44 -28.07 8.10
C ALA A 431 -18.82 -28.04 9.60
N PRO A 432 -19.56 -29.04 10.14
CA PRO A 432 -20.11 -28.95 11.50
C PRO A 432 -19.10 -28.74 12.63
N HIS A 433 -17.85 -29.20 12.45
CA HIS A 433 -16.78 -28.99 13.42
C HIS A 433 -16.17 -27.57 13.32
N THR A 434 -16.04 -27.03 12.11
CA THR A 434 -15.57 -25.66 11.84
C THR A 434 -16.56 -24.63 12.37
N ARG A 435 -17.87 -24.81 12.09
CA ARG A 435 -18.95 -24.01 12.69
C ARG A 435 -18.92 -24.05 14.23
N ARG A 436 -18.75 -25.25 14.81
CA ARG A 436 -18.61 -25.38 16.28
C ARG A 436 -17.40 -24.61 16.82
N ARG A 437 -16.27 -24.61 16.11
CA ARG A 437 -15.05 -23.88 16.50
C ARG A 437 -15.25 -22.37 16.42
N ALA A 438 -15.87 -21.85 15.36
CA ALA A 438 -16.27 -20.44 15.25
C ALA A 438 -17.24 -20.03 16.38
N GLY A 439 -18.17 -20.90 16.76
CA GLY A 439 -19.06 -20.71 17.91
C GLY A 439 -18.30 -20.54 19.23
N TRP A 440 -17.31 -21.39 19.53
CA TRP A 440 -16.47 -21.23 20.73
C TRP A 440 -15.61 -19.97 20.70
N HIS A 441 -15.08 -19.56 19.53
CA HIS A 441 -14.41 -18.26 19.37
C HIS A 441 -15.36 -17.08 19.56
N THR A 442 -16.64 -17.22 19.19
CA THR A 442 -17.68 -16.22 19.46
C THR A 442 -17.94 -16.09 20.96
N VAL A 443 -18.10 -17.19 21.69
CA VAL A 443 -18.26 -17.21 23.17
C VAL A 443 -17.04 -16.56 23.85
N ALA A 444 -15.82 -16.91 23.42
CA ALA A 444 -14.59 -16.29 23.91
C ALA A 444 -14.51 -14.79 23.56
N GLY A 445 -15.00 -14.38 22.38
CA GLY A 445 -15.13 -12.98 21.98
C GLY A 445 -16.07 -12.19 22.90
N LEU A 446 -17.27 -12.72 23.16
CA LEU A 446 -18.28 -12.11 24.03
C LEU A 446 -17.74 -11.88 25.45
N LEU A 447 -17.12 -12.89 26.07
CA LEU A 447 -16.52 -12.76 27.39
C LEU A 447 -15.40 -11.69 27.42
N ARG A 448 -14.55 -11.62 26.38
CA ARG A 448 -13.50 -10.59 26.26
C ARG A 448 -14.08 -9.16 26.09
N LEU A 449 -15.27 -9.04 25.50
CA LEU A 449 -15.96 -7.77 25.25
C LEU A 449 -16.88 -7.30 26.38
N ALA A 450 -17.37 -8.19 27.25
CA ALA A 450 -18.33 -7.83 28.31
C ALA A 450 -17.87 -6.65 29.21
N PRO A 451 -16.59 -6.50 29.59
CA PRO A 451 -16.09 -5.33 30.33
C PRO A 451 -16.06 -4.00 29.54
N GLU A 452 -16.25 -4.00 28.22
CA GLU A 452 -16.08 -2.81 27.38
C GLU A 452 -17.14 -1.72 27.67
N GLY A 453 -18.33 -2.09 28.14
CA GLY A 453 -19.35 -1.13 28.57
C GLY A 453 -18.87 -0.24 29.73
N PHE A 454 -18.28 -0.86 30.76
CA PHE A 454 -17.64 -0.16 31.88
C PHE A 454 -16.45 0.68 31.39
N ARG A 455 -15.60 0.10 30.54
CA ARG A 455 -14.43 0.80 29.97
C ARG A 455 -14.78 2.03 29.12
N ARG A 456 -16.00 2.11 28.56
CA ARG A 456 -16.46 3.26 27.76
C ARG A 456 -17.53 4.12 28.48
N ARG A 457 -17.63 3.98 29.80
CA ARG A 457 -18.60 4.66 30.69
C ARG A 457 -20.01 4.72 30.08
N ARG A 458 -20.55 3.56 29.70
CA ARG A 458 -21.98 3.46 29.37
C ARG A 458 -22.78 3.44 30.68
N PRO A 459 -23.85 4.24 30.85
CA PRO A 459 -24.67 4.21 32.06
C PRO A 459 -25.22 2.81 32.39
N SER A 460 -25.72 2.11 31.36
CA SER A 460 -26.24 0.73 31.44
C SER A 460 -25.17 -0.35 31.24
N TRP A 461 -23.93 -0.08 31.67
CA TRP A 461 -22.88 -1.10 31.57
C TRP A 461 -23.16 -2.39 32.36
N PRO A 462 -23.86 -2.38 33.52
CA PRO A 462 -24.13 -3.61 34.25
C PRO A 462 -25.08 -4.54 33.50
N GLU A 463 -26.18 -3.98 32.98
CA GLU A 463 -27.21 -4.71 32.24
C GLU A 463 -26.63 -5.24 30.91
N GLN A 464 -25.79 -4.46 30.24
CA GLN A 464 -25.09 -4.92 29.04
C GLN A 464 -24.10 -6.05 29.34
N MET A 465 -23.42 -6.03 30.50
CA MET A 465 -22.53 -7.13 30.89
C MET A 465 -23.30 -8.42 31.18
N GLU A 466 -24.43 -8.32 31.90
CA GLU A 466 -25.36 -9.43 32.15
C GLU A 466 -25.88 -10.03 30.83
N GLN A 467 -26.38 -9.19 29.91
CA GLN A 467 -26.87 -9.62 28.59
C GLN A 467 -25.80 -10.32 27.75
N ILE A 468 -24.57 -9.83 27.76
CA ILE A 468 -23.45 -10.45 27.03
C ILE A 468 -23.08 -11.81 27.62
N VAL A 469 -23.08 -11.95 28.96
CA VAL A 469 -22.83 -13.25 29.60
C VAL A 469 -23.97 -14.23 29.35
N ALA A 470 -25.24 -13.80 29.47
CA ALA A 470 -26.40 -14.64 29.19
C ALA A 470 -26.43 -15.14 27.73
N LEU A 471 -26.12 -14.28 26.75
CA LEU A 471 -25.96 -14.69 25.35
C LEU A 471 -24.84 -15.72 25.18
N ALA A 472 -23.69 -15.50 25.83
CA ALA A 472 -22.54 -16.39 25.73
C ALA A 472 -22.82 -17.77 26.36
N GLU A 473 -23.57 -17.82 27.47
CA GLU A 473 -24.08 -19.07 28.06
C GLU A 473 -25.06 -19.79 27.13
N TYR A 474 -26.01 -19.05 26.54
CA TYR A 474 -27.00 -19.60 25.61
C TYR A 474 -26.35 -20.19 24.34
N LEU A 475 -25.40 -19.47 23.74
CA LEU A 475 -24.61 -19.98 22.62
C LEU A 475 -23.80 -21.22 23.03
N ALA A 476 -23.13 -21.20 24.18
CA ALA A 476 -22.39 -22.37 24.68
C ALA A 476 -23.27 -23.57 25.05
N ALA A 477 -24.57 -23.37 25.31
CA ALA A 477 -25.54 -24.45 25.53
C ALA A 477 -26.00 -25.10 24.21
N ARG A 478 -26.07 -24.33 23.10
CA ARG A 478 -26.38 -24.84 21.75
C ARG A 478 -25.21 -25.64 21.14
N LEU A 479 -23.97 -25.38 21.55
CA LEU A 479 -22.80 -26.11 21.07
C LEU A 479 -22.75 -27.52 21.70
N PRO A 480 -22.75 -28.62 20.92
CA PRO A 480 -22.82 -29.96 21.47
C PRO A 480 -21.61 -30.27 22.36
N PRO A 481 -21.78 -31.05 23.45
CA PRO A 481 -20.67 -31.43 24.31
C PRO A 481 -19.58 -32.13 23.50
N THR A 482 -18.34 -31.83 23.85
CA THR A 482 -17.18 -32.53 23.32
C THR A 482 -17.07 -33.90 23.99
N ALA A 483 -16.95 -34.95 23.19
CA ALA A 483 -16.83 -36.30 23.73
C ALA A 483 -15.55 -36.41 24.60
N PRO A 484 -15.61 -37.02 25.80
CA PRO A 484 -14.42 -37.26 26.58
C PRO A 484 -13.48 -38.18 25.78
N ARG A 485 -12.20 -37.79 25.71
CA ARG A 485 -11.16 -38.60 25.09
C ARG A 485 -11.09 -39.94 25.84
N PRO A 486 -11.11 -41.10 25.16
CA PRO A 486 -11.00 -42.39 25.85
C PRO A 486 -9.68 -42.44 26.61
N THR A 487 -9.78 -42.56 27.93
CA THR A 487 -8.63 -42.81 28.80
C THR A 487 -8.14 -44.22 28.55
N GLY A 488 -7.08 -44.35 27.74
CA GLY A 488 -6.34 -45.60 27.64
C GLY A 488 -5.85 -46.05 29.03
N PRO A 489 -5.78 -47.37 29.30
CA PRO A 489 -5.45 -47.87 30.62
C PRO A 489 -4.05 -47.43 31.04
N ALA A 490 -3.88 -47.16 32.34
CA ALA A 490 -2.59 -46.79 32.92
C ALA A 490 -1.54 -47.91 32.68
N PRO A 491 -0.26 -47.56 32.42
CA PRO A 491 0.77 -48.55 32.12
C PRO A 491 1.15 -49.35 33.38
N GLY A 492 0.61 -50.57 33.47
CA GLY A 492 0.97 -51.55 34.49
C GLY A 492 2.07 -52.50 34.01
N THR A 493 3.24 -52.42 34.66
CA THR A 493 4.18 -53.51 35.00
C THR A 493 4.54 -54.61 33.98
N ALA A 494 5.86 -54.72 33.73
CA ALA A 494 6.63 -55.87 33.21
C ALA A 494 6.47 -56.23 31.71
N ALA A 495 7.48 -56.77 31.00
CA ALA A 495 8.82 -57.23 31.39
C ALA A 495 9.88 -56.86 30.32
N ALA A 496 11.17 -57.04 30.63
CA ALA A 496 12.31 -56.61 29.81
C ALA A 496 12.91 -57.70 28.89
N ALA A 497 13.43 -57.25 27.74
CA ALA A 497 14.52 -57.84 26.95
C ALA A 497 15.10 -56.70 26.07
N THR A 498 16.27 -56.10 26.36
CA THR A 498 17.62 -56.47 25.85
C THR A 498 17.64 -56.62 24.31
N THR A 499 18.41 -55.92 23.45
CA THR A 499 19.70 -55.16 23.52
C THR A 499 19.74 -54.14 22.33
N ASP A 500 20.61 -53.12 22.16
CA ASP A 500 21.71 -52.51 22.94
C ASP A 500 22.03 -51.07 22.42
N GLY A 501 23.06 -50.40 22.99
CA GLY A 501 23.71 -49.18 22.46
C GLY A 501 23.00 -47.85 22.83
N ALA A 502 23.40 -47.06 23.83
CA ALA A 502 24.70 -46.40 24.11
C ALA A 502 25.14 -45.44 22.98
N ALA A 503 25.46 -44.16 23.19
CA ALA A 503 25.37 -43.27 24.36
C ALA A 503 25.33 -41.80 23.82
N GLU A 504 25.20 -40.68 24.57
CA GLU A 504 25.20 -40.43 26.02
C GLU A 504 24.41 -39.11 26.33
N ALA A 505 24.48 -38.59 27.55
CA ALA A 505 24.07 -37.22 27.93
C ALA A 505 25.20 -36.56 28.75
N PRO A 506 25.15 -35.23 29.02
CA PRO A 506 24.96 -34.89 30.44
C PRO A 506 24.19 -33.59 30.77
N ALA A 507 23.61 -33.64 31.97
CA ALA A 507 23.52 -32.59 33.00
C ALA A 507 22.71 -31.29 32.78
N THR A 508 21.67 -31.19 33.62
CA THR A 508 21.05 -29.96 34.14
C THR A 508 22.01 -29.10 34.98
N MET A 509 21.92 -27.76 34.88
CA MET A 509 22.35 -26.79 35.91
C MET A 509 21.46 -25.53 35.88
N ALA A 510 21.46 -24.75 36.97
CA ALA A 510 20.46 -23.72 37.28
C ALA A 510 20.79 -22.28 36.80
N ALA A 511 19.84 -21.36 37.04
CA ALA A 511 19.77 -19.92 36.70
C ALA A 511 21.00 -19.05 37.11
N PRO A 512 21.19 -17.83 36.56
CA PRO A 512 20.50 -16.62 37.10
C PRO A 512 20.29 -15.41 36.14
N SER A 513 19.68 -14.34 36.66
CA SER A 513 19.55 -12.98 36.07
C SER A 513 20.77 -12.08 36.38
N ILE A 514 21.26 -11.22 35.46
CA ILE A 514 21.92 -9.91 35.78
C ILE A 514 21.83 -8.87 34.60
N HIS A 515 22.25 -7.62 34.85
CA HIS A 515 22.13 -6.36 34.07
C HIS A 515 23.06 -6.13 32.84
N ALA A 516 22.62 -5.16 32.01
CA ALA A 516 23.28 -4.13 31.14
C ALA A 516 24.83 -3.91 31.22
N PRO A 517 25.52 -3.36 30.18
CA PRO A 517 25.41 -1.93 29.79
C PRO A 517 25.63 -1.57 28.29
N ALA A 518 25.90 -0.28 28.01
CA ALA A 518 25.78 0.43 26.73
C ALA A 518 26.99 0.40 25.76
N ALA A 519 26.78 0.86 24.53
CA ALA A 519 27.83 1.30 23.59
C ALA A 519 27.41 2.59 22.85
N THR A 520 28.39 3.44 22.53
CA THR A 520 28.23 4.81 22.00
C THR A 520 28.67 4.94 20.54
N SER A 521 27.94 5.72 19.73
CA SER A 521 28.50 6.43 18.57
C SER A 521 27.64 7.64 18.17
N THR A 522 28.30 8.68 17.64
CA THR A 522 27.73 9.97 17.21
C THR A 522 28.24 10.28 15.78
N PRO A 523 27.80 11.33 15.07
CA PRO A 523 27.04 11.10 13.83
C PRO A 523 27.76 11.60 12.56
N ALA A 524 27.23 11.21 11.40
CA ALA A 524 27.54 11.81 10.10
C ALA A 524 26.29 12.51 9.53
N ALA A 525 26.50 13.61 8.80
CA ALA A 525 25.47 14.52 8.31
C ALA A 525 25.33 14.47 6.77
N ALA A 526 24.51 15.37 6.21
CA ALA A 526 24.26 15.61 4.77
C ALA A 526 23.40 14.54 4.06
N ALA A 527 22.62 14.87 3.02
CA ALA A 527 22.08 16.16 2.58
C ALA A 527 20.80 15.94 1.75
N THR A 528 19.91 16.93 1.72
CA THR A 528 18.60 16.85 1.04
C THR A 528 18.70 17.18 -0.44
N ALA A 529 18.09 16.36 -1.31
CA ALA A 529 17.86 16.68 -2.72
C ALA A 529 16.43 16.28 -3.11
N ALA A 530 15.66 17.24 -3.63
CA ALA A 530 14.26 17.06 -3.98
C ALA A 530 14.08 16.57 -5.43
N ALA A 531 13.03 15.78 -5.70
CA ALA A 531 12.67 15.29 -7.03
C ALA A 531 11.19 15.59 -7.36
N PRO A 532 10.83 15.93 -8.61
CA PRO A 532 9.48 16.37 -8.98
C PRO A 532 8.58 15.26 -9.54
N ALA A 533 7.27 15.45 -9.43
CA ALA A 533 6.24 14.48 -9.83
C ALA A 533 6.17 14.22 -11.36
N PRO A 534 5.94 12.97 -11.81
CA PRO A 534 5.83 12.63 -13.22
C PRO A 534 4.40 12.77 -13.76
N ALA A 535 4.27 13.42 -14.92
CA ALA A 535 3.09 13.34 -15.76
C ALA A 535 3.53 12.97 -17.19
N ALA A 536 3.07 11.81 -17.68
CA ALA A 536 3.35 11.29 -19.01
C ALA A 536 2.14 10.52 -19.56
N GLU A 537 1.51 11.06 -20.60
CA GLU A 537 0.59 10.33 -21.47
C GLU A 537 1.36 9.84 -22.70
N ALA A 538 1.24 8.55 -23.03
CA ALA A 538 1.70 8.02 -24.31
C ALA A 538 0.85 8.59 -25.47
N ALA A 539 1.50 8.96 -26.58
CA ALA A 539 0.85 9.36 -27.82
C ALA A 539 1.87 9.42 -28.98
N SER A 540 1.72 8.46 -29.90
CA SER A 540 2.26 8.34 -31.27
C SER A 540 1.27 7.39 -31.99
N GLN A 541 0.84 7.53 -33.24
CA GLN A 541 1.33 8.31 -34.38
C GLN A 541 0.19 9.04 -35.16
N THR A 542 0.60 9.70 -36.25
CA THR A 542 -0.11 10.44 -37.32
C THR A 542 -1.46 9.89 -37.86
N VAL A 543 -2.45 10.79 -38.12
CA VAL A 543 -2.97 11.20 -39.47
C VAL A 543 -3.61 12.64 -39.38
N PRO A 544 -4.33 13.27 -40.37
CA PRO A 544 -4.31 14.72 -40.53
C PRO A 544 -5.42 15.48 -39.77
N ALA A 545 -5.26 16.81 -39.69
CA ALA A 545 -6.14 17.67 -38.90
C ALA A 545 -7.55 17.87 -39.49
N HIS A 546 -8.57 17.52 -38.70
CA HIS A 546 -9.84 18.26 -38.65
C HIS A 546 -10.32 18.34 -37.18
N GLY A 547 -10.93 19.47 -36.80
CA GLY A 547 -10.92 19.91 -35.41
C GLY A 547 -12.21 19.68 -34.61
N MET A 548 -12.10 19.83 -33.29
CA MET A 548 -13.11 20.49 -32.44
C MET A 548 -12.51 20.89 -31.07
N GLY A 549 -12.98 22.03 -30.52
CA GLY A 549 -12.78 22.42 -29.10
C GLY A 549 -11.61 23.36 -28.81
N SER A 550 -11.88 24.66 -28.66
CA SER A 550 -10.84 25.70 -28.48
C SER A 550 -10.30 25.85 -27.05
N ALA A 551 -8.98 25.83 -26.93
CA ALA A 551 -8.19 26.38 -25.82
C ALA A 551 -7.29 27.53 -26.38
N PRO A 552 -6.64 28.38 -25.56
CA PRO A 552 -6.15 29.69 -26.03
C PRO A 552 -4.99 29.58 -27.03
N ALA A 553 -5.08 30.41 -28.09
CA ALA A 553 -4.13 30.67 -29.18
C ALA A 553 -2.85 29.82 -29.23
N ASP A 554 -2.82 28.86 -30.16
CA ASP A 554 -1.61 28.11 -30.52
C ASP A 554 -0.48 29.05 -31.00
N GLU A 555 0.66 29.03 -30.31
CA GLU A 555 1.92 29.43 -30.92
C GLU A 555 2.28 28.43 -32.02
N ALA A 556 2.18 28.86 -33.28
CA ALA A 556 2.55 28.04 -34.43
C ALA A 556 4.00 27.55 -34.30
N PRO A 557 4.36 26.34 -34.76
CA PRO A 557 5.70 25.79 -34.52
C PRO A 557 6.87 26.66 -34.98
N ALA A 558 6.65 27.52 -35.99
CA ALA A 558 7.62 28.48 -36.50
C ALA A 558 7.91 29.68 -35.58
N SER A 559 7.15 29.90 -34.50
CA SER A 559 7.43 30.94 -33.49
C SER A 559 8.19 30.41 -32.27
N TRP A 560 8.47 29.10 -32.20
CA TRP A 560 9.21 28.54 -31.07
C TRP A 560 10.71 28.85 -31.21
N PRO A 561 11.41 29.32 -30.14
CA PRO A 561 12.85 29.61 -30.18
C PRO A 561 13.70 28.43 -30.67
N GLN A 562 13.26 27.19 -30.42
CA GLN A 562 13.94 25.96 -30.82
C GLN A 562 13.87 25.69 -32.33
N THR A 563 13.13 26.51 -33.10
CA THR A 563 13.07 26.51 -34.57
C THR A 563 13.80 27.70 -35.21
N ASP A 564 14.31 28.64 -34.41
CA ASP A 564 15.15 29.74 -34.90
C ASP A 564 16.58 29.23 -35.14
N ARG A 565 17.01 29.22 -36.41
CA ARG A 565 18.35 28.79 -36.81
C ARG A 565 19.45 29.68 -36.21
N THR A 566 19.19 30.98 -36.05
CA THR A 566 20.19 31.95 -35.54
C THR A 566 20.47 31.74 -34.05
N LEU A 567 19.43 31.38 -33.29
CA LEU A 567 19.55 30.99 -31.89
C LEU A 567 20.14 29.58 -31.74
N MET A 568 19.65 28.61 -32.50
CA MET A 568 19.99 27.20 -32.29
C MET A 568 21.37 26.81 -32.82
N GLN A 569 21.86 27.39 -33.92
CA GLN A 569 23.17 27.00 -34.47
C GLN A 569 24.33 27.09 -33.45
N PRO A 570 24.59 28.23 -32.76
CA PRO A 570 25.68 28.28 -31.79
C PRO A 570 25.50 27.30 -30.63
N LEU A 571 24.27 27.09 -30.15
CA LEU A 571 23.95 26.14 -29.07
C LEU A 571 24.23 24.69 -29.47
N LEU A 572 23.90 24.30 -30.71
CA LEU A 572 24.17 22.95 -31.22
C LEU A 572 25.66 22.69 -31.45
N LEU A 573 26.42 23.71 -31.89
CA LEU A 573 27.87 23.57 -32.08
C LEU A 573 28.60 23.44 -30.74
N ASP A 574 28.25 24.26 -29.76
CA ASP A 574 28.81 24.20 -28.40
C ASP A 574 28.51 22.85 -27.72
N ALA A 575 27.23 22.43 -27.77
CA ALA A 575 26.75 21.16 -27.20
C ALA A 575 27.37 19.90 -27.84
N LEU A 576 27.93 20.01 -29.05
CA LEU A 576 28.63 18.92 -29.75
C LEU A 576 30.16 19.14 -29.82
N HIS A 577 30.66 20.19 -29.19
CA HIS A 577 32.08 20.59 -29.19
C HIS A 577 32.66 20.77 -30.61
N LEU A 578 31.87 21.34 -31.52
CA LEU A 578 32.22 21.61 -32.92
C LEU A 578 32.75 23.04 -33.12
N THR A 579 33.67 23.21 -34.06
CA THR A 579 34.27 24.51 -34.39
C THR A 579 33.28 25.44 -35.10
N ALA A 580 33.15 26.67 -34.58
CA ALA A 580 32.33 27.70 -35.18
C ALA A 580 32.96 28.21 -36.50
N GLY A 581 32.20 28.11 -37.60
CA GLY A 581 32.61 28.52 -38.95
C GLY A 581 32.67 27.38 -39.95
N ASP A 582 33.00 26.16 -39.50
CA ASP A 582 33.11 24.96 -40.35
C ASP A 582 31.77 24.26 -40.58
N TRP A 583 30.73 24.63 -39.83
CA TRP A 583 29.42 23.96 -39.83
C TRP A 583 28.26 24.95 -40.00
N GLU A 584 27.26 24.56 -40.80
CA GLU A 584 26.01 25.29 -41.00
C GLU A 584 24.80 24.43 -40.64
N LEU A 585 23.82 25.01 -39.94
CA LEU A 585 22.54 24.38 -39.61
C LEU A 585 21.52 24.58 -40.74
N GLU A 586 21.01 23.49 -41.33
CA GLU A 586 19.91 23.51 -42.30
C GLU A 586 18.58 24.03 -41.69
N PRO A 587 17.54 24.30 -42.50
CA PRO A 587 16.19 24.57 -42.01
C PRO A 587 15.68 23.48 -41.06
N ILE A 588 15.35 23.88 -39.83
CA ILE A 588 14.91 23.01 -38.74
C ILE A 588 13.52 22.45 -39.08
N ARG A 589 13.33 21.13 -38.96
CA ARG A 589 12.05 20.48 -39.25
C ARG A 589 11.34 20.06 -37.96
N VAL A 590 10.07 20.38 -37.84
CA VAL A 590 9.20 19.90 -36.75
C VAL A 590 8.57 18.60 -37.20
N LEU A 591 9.01 17.46 -36.65
CA LEU A 591 8.54 16.13 -37.08
C LEU A 591 7.17 15.77 -36.49
N ARG A 592 6.94 16.10 -35.22
CA ARG A 592 5.67 15.87 -34.51
C ARG A 592 5.54 16.81 -33.31
N HIS A 593 4.33 17.21 -32.93
CA HIS A 593 4.08 17.96 -31.70
C HIS A 593 2.72 17.63 -31.07
N LYS A 594 2.61 17.87 -29.76
CA LYS A 594 1.35 17.97 -29.00
C LYS A 594 1.36 19.33 -28.32
N ALA A 595 0.42 20.20 -28.71
CA ALA A 595 0.37 21.62 -28.32
C ALA A 595 0.54 21.80 -26.80
N GLY A 596 1.37 22.78 -26.41
CA GLY A 596 1.70 23.09 -25.01
C GLY A 596 2.38 21.97 -24.20
N ARG A 597 2.78 20.84 -24.81
CA ARG A 597 3.28 19.66 -24.07
C ARG A 597 4.65 19.17 -24.54
N ARG A 598 4.80 18.74 -25.80
CA ARG A 598 6.06 18.22 -26.35
C ARG A 598 6.16 18.35 -27.86
N ALA A 599 7.38 18.42 -28.39
CA ALA A 599 7.66 18.34 -29.83
C ALA A 599 8.94 17.53 -30.11
N LEU A 600 9.04 16.97 -31.31
CA LEU A 600 10.26 16.35 -31.84
C LEU A 600 10.76 17.19 -33.02
N LEU A 601 12.01 17.61 -32.94
CA LEU A 601 12.67 18.51 -33.88
C LEU A 601 13.83 17.76 -34.55
N ASP A 602 14.06 18.03 -35.82
CA ASP A 602 15.12 17.42 -36.64
C ASP A 602 16.07 18.53 -37.11
N TYR A 603 17.35 18.37 -36.75
CA TYR A 603 18.42 19.32 -37.01
C TYR A 603 19.51 18.64 -37.85
N THR A 604 19.90 19.26 -38.97
CA THR A 604 21.01 18.79 -39.80
C THR A 604 22.11 19.84 -39.83
N LEU A 605 23.30 19.47 -39.36
CA LEU A 605 24.52 20.28 -39.50
C LEU A 605 25.32 19.75 -40.71
N ILE A 606 25.75 20.65 -41.59
CA ILE A 606 26.59 20.33 -42.75
C ILE A 606 27.97 20.98 -42.59
N HIS A 607 29.02 20.18 -42.76
CA HIS A 607 30.40 20.65 -42.78
C HIS A 607 30.71 21.37 -44.10
N ARG A 608 30.97 22.66 -44.02
CA ARG A 608 31.46 23.49 -45.13
C ARG A 608 32.99 23.35 -45.20
N ALA A 609 33.48 22.47 -46.07
CA ALA A 609 34.91 22.40 -46.34
C ALA A 609 35.44 23.77 -46.83
N PRO A 610 36.56 24.27 -46.28
CA PRO A 610 37.12 25.56 -46.72
C PRO A 610 37.56 25.49 -48.18
N ALA A 611 37.15 26.49 -48.97
CA ALA A 611 37.61 26.63 -50.35
C ALA A 611 39.14 26.76 -50.37
N GLY A 612 39.80 25.80 -51.01
CA GLY A 612 41.25 25.62 -50.86
C GLY A 612 42.05 26.83 -51.32
N THR A 613 42.91 27.34 -50.43
CA THR A 613 44.03 28.21 -50.82
C THR A 613 45.27 27.35 -51.05
N THR A 614 45.68 27.26 -52.31
CA THR A 614 46.92 26.62 -52.75
C THR A 614 48.16 27.28 -52.12
N ARG A 615 48.98 26.52 -51.39
CA ARG A 615 50.40 26.84 -51.14
C ARG A 615 51.28 25.60 -51.14
N THR A 616 51.88 25.38 -52.30
CA THR A 616 53.29 25.02 -52.50
C THR A 616 54.02 24.23 -51.41
N SER A 617 54.25 22.95 -51.74
CA SER A 617 55.41 22.13 -51.38
C SER A 617 56.67 22.88 -50.91
N THR A 618 57.25 22.40 -49.81
CA THR A 618 58.70 22.32 -49.62
C THR A 618 59.05 20.99 -48.95
N ALA A 619 60.17 20.38 -49.38
CA ALA A 619 60.57 19.03 -49.00
C ALA A 619 61.24 18.95 -47.61
N GLY A 620 61.10 17.80 -46.96
CA GLY A 620 61.79 17.43 -45.72
C GLY A 620 61.93 15.91 -45.62
N THR A 621 63.07 15.39 -46.06
CA THR A 621 63.30 13.96 -46.35
C THR A 621 63.71 13.14 -45.13
N SER A 622 63.34 11.85 -45.09
CA SER A 622 64.07 10.75 -44.41
C SER A 622 63.97 10.74 -42.85
N THR A 623 63.92 9.60 -42.14
CA THR A 623 64.72 8.37 -42.36
C THR A 623 64.15 7.13 -41.62
N ALA A 624 64.07 5.99 -42.35
CA ALA A 624 64.18 4.57 -41.92
C ALA A 624 63.33 4.01 -40.74
N ALA A 625 63.09 2.69 -40.55
CA ALA A 625 63.04 1.46 -41.36
C ALA A 625 62.51 0.35 -40.40
N ILE A 626 61.52 -0.51 -40.72
CA ILE A 626 61.62 -1.81 -41.43
C ILE A 626 62.62 -2.79 -40.74
N PRO A 627 62.30 -4.09 -40.48
CA PRO A 627 61.40 -4.96 -41.29
C PRO A 627 60.35 -5.85 -40.56
N ALA A 628 59.39 -6.35 -41.36
CA ALA A 628 58.68 -7.62 -41.16
C ALA A 628 59.39 -8.75 -41.96
N PRO A 629 59.00 -10.03 -41.80
CA PRO A 629 58.15 -10.66 -42.84
C PRO A 629 57.17 -11.72 -42.23
N ASP A 630 56.33 -12.51 -42.92
CA ASP A 630 56.21 -12.93 -44.34
C ASP A 630 54.73 -13.11 -44.76
N THR A 631 54.46 -13.07 -46.07
CA THR A 631 53.15 -13.34 -46.74
C THR A 631 53.33 -14.43 -47.81
N PRO A 632 52.31 -15.22 -48.18
CA PRO A 632 51.72 -15.12 -49.54
C PRO A 632 50.22 -15.57 -49.63
N ALA A 633 49.44 -15.41 -50.72
CA ALA A 633 49.45 -14.49 -51.87
C ALA A 633 48.09 -14.55 -52.64
N THR A 634 47.91 -13.60 -53.56
CA THR A 634 46.84 -13.28 -54.54
C THR A 634 46.54 -14.37 -55.62
N PRO A 635 45.50 -14.30 -56.52
CA PRO A 635 45.13 -13.18 -57.45
C PRO A 635 43.61 -12.85 -57.56
N THR A 636 43.05 -11.73 -58.08
CA THR A 636 43.36 -10.67 -59.09
C THR A 636 42.61 -10.83 -60.44
N THR A 637 41.60 -9.99 -60.75
CA THR A 637 41.44 -9.31 -62.08
C THR A 637 40.38 -8.18 -62.13
N ALA A 638 40.57 -7.26 -63.08
CA ALA A 638 39.80 -6.03 -63.40
C ALA A 638 38.35 -6.25 -63.91
N GLY A 639 37.46 -5.26 -64.09
CA GLY A 639 37.52 -3.81 -63.86
C GLY A 639 36.84 -2.99 -64.98
N CYS A 640 35.97 -2.02 -64.63
CA CYS A 640 35.45 -0.98 -65.54
C CYS A 640 34.96 0.22 -64.70
N ALA A 641 35.02 1.45 -65.23
CA ALA A 641 34.82 2.68 -64.45
C ALA A 641 33.89 3.69 -65.13
N THR A 642 33.03 4.36 -64.35
CA THR A 642 32.49 5.74 -64.52
C THR A 642 31.41 6.02 -63.47
N PRO A 643 31.06 7.28 -63.17
CA PRO A 643 31.89 8.49 -63.07
C PRO A 643 31.93 9.03 -61.62
N GLY A 644 32.69 10.10 -61.38
CA GLY A 644 33.05 10.54 -60.02
C GLY A 644 31.88 11.00 -59.13
N ALA A 645 31.81 10.45 -57.91
CA ALA A 645 31.05 11.04 -56.81
C ALA A 645 31.77 12.29 -56.30
N ALA A 646 31.04 13.39 -56.09
CA ALA A 646 31.55 14.56 -55.38
C ALA A 646 31.99 14.16 -53.95
N PRO A 647 32.99 14.84 -53.35
CA PRO A 647 33.38 14.58 -51.97
C PRO A 647 32.15 14.77 -51.07
N ALA A 648 31.77 13.71 -50.36
CA ALA A 648 30.59 13.72 -49.50
C ALA A 648 30.78 14.77 -48.40
N ALA A 649 29.96 15.82 -48.40
CA ALA A 649 29.94 16.78 -47.31
C ALA A 649 29.56 16.05 -46.02
N THR A 650 30.39 16.16 -44.98
CA THR A 650 30.11 15.53 -43.69
C THR A 650 28.82 16.12 -43.12
N ARG A 651 27.85 15.27 -42.77
CA ARG A 651 26.57 15.67 -42.19
C ARG A 651 26.40 15.06 -40.80
N ILE A 652 25.84 15.83 -39.89
CA ILE A 652 25.43 15.36 -38.56
C ILE A 652 23.93 15.61 -38.45
N GLU A 653 23.16 14.53 -38.35
CA GLU A 653 21.71 14.58 -38.12
C GLU A 653 21.37 14.29 -36.65
N LEU A 654 20.53 15.13 -36.07
CA LEU A 654 20.18 15.15 -34.65
C LEU A 654 18.66 15.21 -34.48
N LEU A 655 18.15 14.54 -33.45
CA LEU A 655 16.78 14.72 -32.99
C LEU A 655 16.76 15.45 -31.65
N GLY A 656 15.99 16.53 -31.57
CA GLY A 656 15.71 17.26 -30.34
C GLY A 656 14.34 16.93 -29.76
N LYS A 657 14.31 16.41 -28.53
CA LYS A 657 13.07 16.15 -27.77
C LYS A 657 12.74 17.37 -26.89
N LEU A 658 11.82 18.21 -27.36
CA LEU A 658 11.34 19.42 -26.66
C LEU A 658 10.20 19.06 -25.70
N ARG A 659 10.27 19.53 -24.45
CA ARG A 659 9.18 19.39 -23.46
C ARG A 659 8.90 20.73 -22.80
N PHE A 660 7.71 21.31 -23.02
CA PHE A 660 7.40 22.70 -22.63
C PHE A 660 7.48 22.95 -21.12
N LYS A 661 7.37 21.92 -20.28
CA LYS A 661 7.52 21.99 -18.81
C LYS A 661 8.98 21.91 -18.31
N GLY A 662 9.97 21.81 -19.20
CA GLY A 662 11.39 21.60 -18.86
C GLY A 662 11.95 20.34 -19.52
N ALA A 663 13.25 20.35 -19.85
CA ALA A 663 13.94 19.25 -20.53
C ALA A 663 13.82 17.93 -19.75
N ASP A 664 13.66 16.81 -20.45
CA ASP A 664 13.61 15.49 -19.80
C ASP A 664 15.02 14.95 -19.50
N GLN A 665 15.58 15.42 -18.38
CA GLN A 665 16.88 14.99 -17.88
C GLN A 665 16.93 13.49 -17.56
N ARG A 666 15.79 12.86 -17.23
CA ARG A 666 15.72 11.44 -16.89
C ARG A 666 15.78 10.58 -18.15
N GLY A 667 14.96 10.88 -19.16
CA GLY A 667 14.98 10.18 -20.45
C GLY A 667 16.38 10.24 -21.07
N PHE A 668 17.03 11.40 -20.99
CA PHE A 668 18.44 11.56 -21.37
C PHE A 668 19.37 10.62 -20.58
N ALA A 669 19.32 10.67 -19.24
CA ALA A 669 20.24 9.90 -18.39
C ALA A 669 20.10 8.38 -18.57
N VAL A 670 18.86 7.88 -18.70
CA VAL A 670 18.61 6.44 -18.94
C VAL A 670 19.13 6.02 -20.32
N GLN A 671 18.81 6.78 -21.37
CA GLN A 671 19.25 6.46 -22.73
C GLN A 671 20.77 6.52 -22.85
N LYS A 672 21.42 7.49 -22.18
CA LYS A 672 22.87 7.58 -22.08
C LYS A 672 23.49 6.37 -21.37
N ALA A 673 22.95 6.00 -20.20
CA ALA A 673 23.47 4.87 -19.43
C ALA A 673 23.33 3.53 -20.14
N LEU A 674 22.22 3.30 -20.87
CA LEU A 674 22.07 2.09 -21.67
C LEU A 674 23.06 2.07 -22.85
N TYR A 675 23.26 3.21 -23.52
CA TYR A 675 24.28 3.36 -24.58
C TYR A 675 25.69 3.00 -24.06
N GLU A 676 26.09 3.60 -22.93
CA GLU A 676 27.37 3.36 -22.26
C GLU A 676 27.50 1.95 -21.65
N HIS A 677 26.38 1.21 -21.50
CA HIS A 677 26.32 -0.16 -20.98
C HIS A 677 26.05 -1.18 -22.11
N GLY A 678 26.70 -0.97 -23.26
CA GLY A 678 26.75 -1.93 -24.39
C GLY A 678 25.65 -1.79 -25.45
N PHE A 679 24.80 -0.77 -25.38
CA PHE A 679 23.83 -0.43 -26.44
C PHE A 679 24.34 0.70 -27.37
N ASP A 680 25.64 0.93 -27.38
CA ASP A 680 26.34 1.75 -28.39
C ASP A 680 26.35 1.09 -29.78
N GLY A 681 26.11 -0.21 -29.83
CA GLY A 681 26.18 -1.04 -31.02
C GLY A 681 27.62 -1.36 -31.46
N PHE A 682 28.60 -1.26 -30.57
CA PHE A 682 29.91 -1.89 -30.71
C PHE A 682 29.96 -3.19 -29.91
N ASP A 683 29.57 -3.17 -28.64
CA ASP A 683 29.55 -4.36 -27.78
C ASP A 683 28.49 -5.37 -28.21
N LEU A 684 27.31 -4.88 -28.63
CA LEU A 684 26.22 -5.68 -29.17
C LEU A 684 25.85 -5.17 -30.59
N PRO A 685 26.56 -5.57 -31.65
CA PRO A 685 26.45 -4.92 -32.97
C PRO A 685 25.07 -5.00 -33.65
N TRP A 686 24.19 -5.88 -33.15
CA TRP A 686 22.82 -6.10 -33.63
C TRP A 686 21.74 -5.35 -32.82
N ILE A 687 22.08 -4.68 -31.71
CA ILE A 687 21.13 -3.96 -30.86
C ILE A 687 21.72 -2.66 -30.32
N ALA A 688 20.93 -1.58 -30.34
CA ALA A 688 21.37 -0.26 -29.88
C ALA A 688 20.25 0.55 -29.21
N VAL A 689 20.64 1.67 -28.61
CA VAL A 689 19.80 2.84 -28.34
C VAL A 689 20.40 4.04 -29.05
N PRO A 690 19.65 5.12 -29.36
CA PRO A 690 20.25 6.31 -29.95
C PRO A 690 21.19 7.01 -28.95
N GLU A 691 22.39 7.37 -29.39
CA GLU A 691 23.36 8.14 -28.60
C GLU A 691 22.72 9.43 -28.04
N ALA A 692 22.70 9.58 -26.72
CA ALA A 692 22.21 10.78 -26.05
C ALA A 692 23.35 11.81 -25.94
N LEU A 693 23.23 12.92 -26.68
CA LEU A 693 24.34 13.83 -26.96
C LEU A 693 24.46 14.95 -25.92
N ALA A 694 23.42 15.75 -25.76
CA ALA A 694 23.43 16.87 -24.81
C ALA A 694 22.02 17.24 -24.29
N ILE A 695 21.98 17.98 -23.19
CA ILE A 695 20.77 18.66 -22.68
C ILE A 695 20.98 20.16 -22.86
N LEU A 696 19.95 20.88 -23.31
CA LEU A 696 19.87 22.33 -23.36
C LEU A 696 18.73 22.79 -22.43
N PRO A 697 19.00 22.99 -21.12
CA PRO A 697 17.97 23.20 -20.09
C PRO A 697 17.11 24.44 -20.34
N GLU A 698 17.73 25.55 -20.73
CA GLU A 698 17.10 26.85 -21.00
C GLU A 698 16.11 26.74 -22.16
N GLN A 699 16.49 26.00 -23.21
CA GLN A 699 15.65 25.69 -24.37
C GLN A 699 14.67 24.52 -24.09
N ARG A 700 14.68 23.93 -22.89
CA ARG A 700 13.82 22.82 -22.46
C ARG A 700 13.90 21.59 -23.38
N LEU A 701 15.09 21.38 -23.94
CA LEU A 701 15.39 20.47 -25.03
C LEU A 701 16.47 19.47 -24.61
N TRP A 702 16.45 18.26 -25.14
CA TRP A 702 17.64 17.41 -25.18
C TRP A 702 17.83 16.78 -26.56
N LEU A 703 19.09 16.52 -26.89
CA LEU A 703 19.56 16.11 -28.21
C LEU A 703 20.01 14.65 -28.17
N GLN A 704 19.64 13.91 -29.19
CA GLN A 704 20.18 12.58 -29.47
C GLN A 704 20.60 12.49 -30.94
N ARG A 705 21.48 11.53 -31.25
CA ARG A 705 21.80 11.17 -32.62
C ARG A 705 20.54 10.70 -33.34
N ARG A 706 20.38 11.10 -34.61
CA ARG A 706 19.38 10.49 -35.49
C ARG A 706 19.91 9.15 -36.00
N VAL A 707 19.09 8.11 -35.86
CA VAL A 707 19.41 6.74 -36.29
C VAL A 707 18.61 6.37 -37.55
N PRO A 708 19.19 5.61 -38.50
CA PRO A 708 18.46 5.07 -39.65
C PRO A 708 17.57 3.88 -39.23
N GLY A 709 16.69 3.46 -40.14
CA GLY A 709 15.89 2.24 -40.02
C GLY A 709 14.42 2.43 -40.38
N THR A 710 13.69 1.31 -40.40
CA THR A 710 12.23 1.23 -40.58
C THR A 710 11.57 0.75 -39.29
N MET A 711 10.41 1.29 -38.90
CA MET A 711 9.68 0.83 -37.72
C MET A 711 9.32 -0.65 -37.84
N ALA A 712 9.52 -1.44 -36.78
CA ALA A 712 9.27 -2.88 -36.82
C ALA A 712 7.80 -3.23 -37.11
N SER A 713 6.85 -2.38 -36.68
CA SER A 713 5.43 -2.48 -37.02
C SER A 713 5.15 -2.45 -38.53
N HIS A 714 5.97 -1.78 -39.34
CA HIS A 714 5.80 -1.76 -40.79
C HIS A 714 6.27 -3.07 -41.46
N LEU A 715 7.07 -3.88 -40.76
CA LEU A 715 7.72 -5.11 -41.26
C LEU A 715 7.02 -6.39 -40.75
N ILE A 716 6.43 -6.35 -39.56
CA ILE A 716 5.63 -7.44 -38.99
C ILE A 716 4.27 -7.47 -39.69
N ARG A 717 4.00 -8.51 -40.48
CA ARG A 717 2.77 -8.67 -41.28
C ARG A 717 2.41 -10.15 -41.39
N PRO A 718 1.14 -10.53 -41.62
CA PRO A 718 0.77 -11.93 -41.84
C PRO A 718 1.58 -12.53 -43.00
N GLY A 719 2.32 -13.61 -42.71
CA GLY A 719 3.19 -14.28 -43.69
C GLY A 719 4.58 -13.68 -43.87
N SER A 720 4.96 -12.61 -43.15
CA SER A 720 6.37 -12.20 -43.05
C SER A 720 7.14 -13.10 -42.08
N ASP A 721 8.48 -13.04 -42.12
CA ASP A 721 9.34 -13.90 -41.29
C ASP A 721 9.19 -13.58 -39.79
N PRO A 722 8.75 -14.55 -38.94
CA PRO A 722 8.69 -14.38 -37.50
C PRO A 722 10.07 -14.21 -36.84
N GLY A 723 11.18 -14.51 -37.54
CA GLY A 723 12.54 -14.32 -37.06
C GLY A 723 12.86 -12.89 -36.61
N LEU A 724 12.27 -11.87 -37.23
CA LEU A 724 12.37 -10.49 -36.73
C LEU A 724 11.76 -10.35 -35.32
N SER A 725 10.55 -10.89 -35.12
CA SER A 725 9.85 -10.84 -33.83
C SER A 725 10.64 -11.60 -32.76
N PHE A 726 11.24 -12.74 -33.10
CA PHE A 726 12.14 -13.49 -32.22
C PHE A 726 13.34 -12.65 -31.75
N ARG A 727 14.03 -11.97 -32.69
CA ARG A 727 15.15 -11.07 -32.35
C ARG A 727 14.71 -9.86 -31.51
N ILE A 728 13.49 -9.35 -31.70
CA ILE A 728 12.93 -8.29 -30.83
C ILE A 728 12.66 -8.84 -29.40
N GLY A 729 12.25 -10.10 -29.26
CA GLY A 729 12.14 -10.77 -27.96
C GLY A 729 13.48 -10.87 -27.25
N GLN A 730 14.52 -11.34 -27.95
CA GLN A 730 15.90 -11.36 -27.44
C GLN A 730 16.40 -9.94 -27.08
N ALA A 731 16.06 -8.94 -27.90
CA ALA A 731 16.42 -7.54 -27.65
C ALA A 731 15.76 -6.97 -26.38
N LEU A 732 14.56 -7.41 -26.05
CA LEU A 732 13.88 -7.02 -24.81
C LEU A 732 14.50 -7.72 -23.59
N ALA A 733 14.86 -9.00 -23.72
CA ALA A 733 15.58 -9.73 -22.67
C ALA A 733 16.96 -9.10 -22.37
N ALA A 734 17.68 -8.65 -23.40
CA ALA A 734 18.92 -7.90 -23.25
C ALA A 734 18.70 -6.55 -22.53
N LEU A 735 17.66 -5.79 -22.92
CA LEU A 735 17.30 -4.51 -22.29
C LEU A 735 16.97 -4.69 -20.79
N HIS A 736 16.19 -5.72 -20.45
CA HIS A 736 15.87 -6.08 -19.07
C HIS A 736 17.12 -6.47 -18.28
N ARG A 737 18.03 -7.24 -18.87
CA ARG A 737 19.30 -7.65 -18.23
C ARG A 737 20.18 -6.45 -17.90
N ALA A 738 20.36 -5.52 -18.85
CA ALA A 738 21.12 -4.29 -18.65
C ALA A 738 20.47 -3.37 -17.60
N GLY A 739 19.13 -3.25 -17.62
CA GLY A 739 18.38 -2.52 -16.60
C GLY A 739 18.58 -3.06 -15.18
N GLY A 740 18.60 -4.38 -15.01
CA GLY A 740 18.92 -5.03 -13.73
C GLY A 740 20.36 -4.78 -13.28
N GLN A 741 21.33 -4.89 -14.18
CA GLN A 741 22.75 -4.63 -13.87
C GLN A 741 23.01 -3.18 -13.47
N LEU A 742 22.46 -2.21 -14.21
CA LEU A 742 22.55 -0.79 -13.88
C LEU A 742 21.89 -0.46 -12.53
N GLN A 743 20.81 -1.17 -12.17
CA GLN A 743 20.19 -1.07 -10.84
C GLN A 743 21.09 -1.63 -9.73
N GLU A 744 21.70 -2.80 -9.93
CA GLU A 744 22.62 -3.41 -8.95
C GLU A 744 23.86 -2.54 -8.73
N ALA A 745 24.46 -2.02 -9.79
CA ALA A 745 25.56 -1.07 -9.72
C ALA A 745 25.18 0.19 -8.91
N ALA A 746 24.02 0.79 -9.21
CA ALA A 746 23.50 1.94 -8.47
C ALA A 746 23.22 1.65 -6.98
N ARG A 747 22.72 0.45 -6.64
CA ARG A 747 22.53 0.01 -5.23
C ARG A 747 23.84 -0.21 -4.49
N ASN A 748 24.87 -0.70 -5.18
CA ASN A 748 26.17 -1.02 -4.59
C ASN A 748 27.11 0.20 -4.50
N GLY A 749 26.64 1.40 -4.90
CA GLY A 749 27.46 2.63 -4.94
C GLY A 749 28.54 2.62 -6.03
N GLN A 750 28.46 1.68 -6.97
CA GLN A 750 29.41 1.51 -8.07
C GLN A 750 28.91 2.29 -9.28
N SER A 751 29.23 3.59 -9.33
CA SER A 751 28.90 4.43 -10.48
C SER A 751 29.85 4.14 -11.64
N PRO A 752 29.36 3.78 -12.85
CA PRO A 752 30.18 3.80 -14.06
C PRO A 752 30.44 5.27 -14.41
N GLY A 753 31.66 5.75 -14.19
CA GLY A 753 32.05 7.12 -14.52
C GLY A 753 31.46 8.21 -13.59
N ALA A 754 32.03 9.41 -13.71
CA ALA A 754 31.87 10.51 -12.76
C ALA A 754 30.62 11.41 -12.99
N ALA A 755 29.51 10.86 -13.50
CA ALA A 755 28.33 11.65 -13.86
C ALA A 755 26.98 10.97 -13.51
N SER A 756 26.56 11.12 -12.25
CA SER A 756 25.22 10.76 -11.72
C SER A 756 24.87 9.27 -11.64
N SER A 757 24.10 8.88 -10.62
CA SER A 757 23.46 7.56 -10.55
C SER A 757 22.35 7.49 -11.61
N ALA A 758 22.70 6.99 -12.81
CA ALA A 758 21.92 7.25 -14.01
C ALA A 758 20.54 6.55 -14.08
N ILE A 759 20.30 5.53 -13.24
CA ILE A 759 18.97 4.97 -13.01
C ILE A 759 18.62 5.12 -11.53
N ASP A 760 17.58 5.90 -11.27
CA ASP A 760 16.97 6.04 -9.94
C ASP A 760 16.36 4.68 -9.49
N PRO A 761 16.92 4.03 -8.45
CA PRO A 761 16.48 2.71 -8.00
C PRO A 761 15.17 2.75 -7.17
N THR A 762 14.63 3.94 -6.90
CA THR A 762 13.39 4.14 -6.16
C THR A 762 12.17 4.15 -7.08
N ARG A 763 12.26 4.72 -8.29
CA ARG A 763 11.14 4.73 -9.25
C ARG A 763 10.83 3.34 -9.81
N ARG A 764 9.71 2.82 -9.33
CA ARG A 764 9.11 1.54 -9.72
C ARG A 764 7.78 1.76 -10.45
N TRP A 765 7.33 0.74 -11.17
CA TRP A 765 5.97 0.61 -11.69
C TRP A 765 5.38 -0.70 -11.17
N PRO A 766 4.71 -0.67 -10.01
CA PRO A 766 4.07 -1.85 -9.42
C PRO A 766 2.78 -2.23 -10.17
N LEU A 767 2.29 -3.45 -9.92
CA LEU A 767 1.04 -3.97 -10.51
C LEU A 767 -0.18 -3.12 -10.14
N GLU A 768 -0.18 -2.58 -8.92
CA GLU A 768 -1.21 -1.66 -8.41
C GLU A 768 -1.32 -0.38 -9.26
N ASP A 769 -0.18 0.24 -9.61
CA ASP A 769 -0.15 1.45 -10.43
C ASP A 769 -0.63 1.18 -11.88
N GLU A 770 -0.36 -0.02 -12.42
CA GLU A 770 -0.95 -0.43 -13.70
C GLU A 770 -2.47 -0.60 -13.58
N LEU A 771 -2.96 -1.25 -12.53
CA LEU A 771 -4.40 -1.46 -12.31
C LEU A 771 -5.14 -0.13 -12.16
N ASP A 772 -4.61 0.82 -11.39
CA ASP A 772 -5.20 2.16 -11.25
C ASP A 772 -5.23 2.90 -12.60
N MET A 773 -4.17 2.80 -13.40
CA MET A 773 -4.15 3.36 -14.76
C MET A 773 -5.15 2.66 -15.69
N LEU A 774 -5.26 1.34 -15.62
CA LEU A 774 -6.19 0.51 -16.39
C LEU A 774 -7.64 0.87 -16.05
N HIS A 775 -8.01 0.93 -14.76
CA HIS A 775 -9.37 1.25 -14.32
C HIS A 775 -9.74 2.70 -14.66
N GLY A 776 -8.80 3.64 -14.49
CA GLY A 776 -8.96 5.03 -14.94
C GLY A 776 -9.07 5.20 -16.47
N ARG A 777 -8.61 4.22 -17.26
CA ARG A 777 -8.89 4.16 -18.71
C ARG A 777 -10.25 3.51 -18.98
N LEU A 778 -10.58 2.39 -18.33
CA LEU A 778 -11.88 1.72 -18.52
C LEU A 778 -13.06 2.67 -18.24
N GLU A 779 -13.02 3.48 -17.17
CA GLU A 779 -14.09 4.47 -16.92
C GLU A 779 -14.22 5.50 -18.06
N LYS A 780 -13.11 6.01 -18.62
CA LYS A 780 -13.15 6.88 -19.81
C LYS A 780 -13.72 6.19 -21.05
N ALA A 781 -13.53 4.87 -21.18
CA ALA A 781 -14.18 4.09 -22.22
C ALA A 781 -15.70 3.97 -22.00
N THR A 782 -16.16 3.92 -20.75
CA THR A 782 -17.62 3.96 -20.44
C THR A 782 -18.25 5.30 -20.84
N GLU A 783 -17.53 6.42 -20.64
CA GLU A 783 -17.96 7.76 -21.05
C GLU A 783 -18.03 7.87 -22.57
N ALA A 784 -17.01 7.34 -23.28
CA ALA A 784 -16.96 7.34 -24.73
C ALA A 784 -17.92 6.34 -25.41
N ARG A 785 -18.36 5.28 -24.70
CA ARG A 785 -19.28 4.25 -25.20
C ARG A 785 -20.36 3.88 -24.16
N PRO A 786 -21.37 4.76 -23.93
CA PRO A 786 -22.43 4.50 -22.96
C PRO A 786 -23.19 3.19 -23.20
N ALA A 787 -23.36 2.77 -24.46
CA ALA A 787 -24.03 1.52 -24.84
C ALA A 787 -23.33 0.23 -24.35
N TRP A 788 -22.05 0.31 -23.97
CA TRP A 788 -21.28 -0.81 -23.42
C TRP A 788 -20.76 -0.54 -22.00
N ALA A 789 -21.23 0.54 -21.35
CA ALA A 789 -20.67 1.00 -20.07
C ALA A 789 -20.72 -0.06 -18.96
N GLU A 790 -21.80 -0.85 -18.87
CA GLU A 790 -21.93 -1.92 -17.87
C GLU A 790 -20.92 -3.05 -18.11
N ARG A 791 -20.81 -3.54 -19.36
CA ARG A 791 -19.83 -4.54 -19.81
C ARG A 791 -18.39 -4.10 -19.57
N ILE A 792 -18.06 -2.86 -19.95
CA ILE A 792 -16.74 -2.26 -19.73
C ILE A 792 -16.42 -2.15 -18.23
N ARG A 793 -17.39 -1.80 -17.37
CA ARG A 793 -17.20 -1.80 -15.91
C ARG A 793 -17.03 -3.20 -15.32
N ALA A 794 -17.65 -4.24 -15.89
CA ALA A 794 -17.47 -5.62 -15.45
C ALA A 794 -16.01 -6.10 -15.58
N LEU A 795 -15.23 -5.54 -16.52
CA LEU A 795 -13.78 -5.77 -16.64
C LEU A 795 -12.98 -5.29 -15.41
N ILE A 796 -13.44 -4.27 -14.67
CA ILE A 796 -12.70 -3.70 -13.52
C ILE A 796 -12.50 -4.74 -12.39
N PRO A 797 -13.54 -5.36 -11.81
CA PRO A 797 -13.35 -6.40 -10.80
C PRO A 797 -12.70 -7.65 -11.37
N ALA A 798 -12.93 -7.98 -12.65
CA ALA A 798 -12.40 -9.17 -13.28
C ALA A 798 -10.87 -9.10 -13.52
N THR A 799 -10.37 -7.96 -14.02
CA THR A 799 -8.92 -7.69 -14.17
C THR A 799 -8.20 -7.68 -12.81
N ARG A 800 -8.85 -7.23 -11.72
CA ARG A 800 -8.30 -7.38 -10.36
C ARG A 800 -8.20 -8.85 -9.92
N ARG A 801 -9.20 -9.70 -10.21
CA ARG A 801 -9.12 -11.14 -9.93
C ARG A 801 -8.01 -11.81 -10.74
N LEU A 802 -7.77 -11.39 -11.97
CA LEU A 802 -6.62 -11.85 -12.76
C LEU A 802 -5.29 -11.43 -12.11
N ALA A 803 -5.13 -10.14 -11.82
CA ALA A 803 -3.92 -9.57 -11.24
C ALA A 803 -3.48 -10.25 -9.93
N ARG A 804 -4.42 -10.56 -9.03
CA ARG A 804 -4.15 -11.30 -7.77
C ARG A 804 -3.61 -12.72 -7.97
N ARG A 805 -3.78 -13.30 -9.15
CA ARG A 805 -3.35 -14.67 -9.51
C ARG A 805 -2.06 -14.71 -10.34
N LEU A 806 -1.47 -13.55 -10.66
CA LEU A 806 -0.23 -13.51 -11.44
C LEU A 806 0.96 -13.97 -10.58
N PRO A 807 1.85 -14.84 -11.10
CA PRO A 807 3.11 -15.17 -10.45
C PRO A 807 3.93 -13.90 -10.16
N THR A 808 4.55 -13.83 -8.98
CA THR A 808 5.42 -12.69 -8.61
C THR A 808 6.81 -12.86 -9.21
N THR A 809 7.15 -12.05 -10.21
CA THR A 809 8.51 -12.00 -10.78
C THR A 809 9.40 -11.00 -10.03
N ALA A 810 10.70 -11.23 -9.99
CA ALA A 810 11.66 -10.25 -9.50
C ALA A 810 11.67 -9.01 -10.42
N PRO A 811 11.56 -7.77 -9.89
CA PRO A 811 11.46 -6.59 -10.73
C PRO A 811 12.79 -6.23 -11.37
N THR A 812 12.76 -5.90 -12.67
CA THR A 812 13.92 -5.48 -13.46
C THR A 812 13.66 -4.14 -14.15
N GLY A 813 14.64 -3.60 -14.87
CA GLY A 813 14.45 -2.40 -15.70
C GLY A 813 13.57 -2.70 -16.92
N ILE A 814 12.34 -2.20 -16.91
CA ILE A 814 11.34 -2.35 -17.97
C ILE A 814 11.16 -1.06 -18.77
N HIS A 815 10.82 -1.19 -20.05
CA HIS A 815 10.52 -0.09 -20.97
C HIS A 815 9.15 0.54 -20.68
N ARG A 816 8.18 -0.25 -20.23
CA ARG A 816 6.79 0.08 -19.84
C ARG A 816 5.86 0.52 -20.99
N ASP A 817 6.40 1.02 -22.09
CA ASP A 817 5.68 1.32 -23.34
C ASP A 817 6.18 0.43 -24.50
N CYS A 818 6.48 -0.84 -24.22
CA CYS A 818 7.07 -1.75 -25.20
C CYS A 818 6.05 -2.21 -26.25
N TYR A 819 6.18 -1.77 -27.51
CA TYR A 819 5.44 -2.25 -28.67
C TYR A 819 6.22 -1.95 -29.97
N ALA A 820 5.77 -2.50 -31.11
CA ALA A 820 6.55 -2.56 -32.35
C ALA A 820 6.93 -1.20 -33.01
N ASP A 821 6.31 -0.08 -32.63
CA ASP A 821 6.74 1.26 -33.09
C ASP A 821 7.96 1.79 -32.32
N GLN A 822 8.29 1.21 -31.18
CA GLN A 822 9.44 1.64 -30.36
C GLN A 822 10.75 0.93 -30.76
N ILE A 823 10.77 0.27 -31.93
CA ILE A 823 11.96 -0.38 -32.50
C ILE A 823 12.13 0.05 -33.96
N LEU A 824 13.32 0.59 -34.27
CA LEU A 824 13.79 0.72 -35.65
C LEU A 824 14.63 -0.50 -36.06
N VAL A 825 14.46 -0.92 -37.31
CA VAL A 825 15.17 -2.05 -37.92
C VAL A 825 15.99 -1.51 -39.10
N ASP A 826 17.30 -1.70 -39.07
CA ASP A 826 18.22 -1.38 -40.16
C ASP A 826 19.09 -2.61 -40.48
N GLY A 827 18.69 -3.37 -41.50
CA GLY A 827 19.23 -4.70 -41.77
C GLY A 827 19.07 -5.64 -40.57
N GLU A 828 20.19 -6.09 -40.01
CA GLU A 828 20.20 -6.92 -38.80
C GLU A 828 20.12 -6.10 -37.50
N ARG A 829 20.38 -4.79 -37.52
CA ARG A 829 20.38 -3.95 -36.31
C ARG A 829 18.97 -3.58 -35.87
N LEU A 830 18.70 -3.73 -34.57
CA LEU A 830 17.52 -3.25 -33.87
C LEU A 830 17.89 -2.04 -33.00
N THR A 831 17.08 -0.98 -32.98
CA THR A 831 17.31 0.19 -32.11
C THR A 831 16.06 0.51 -31.29
N TRP A 832 16.18 0.43 -29.96
CA TRP A 832 15.10 0.77 -29.01
C TRP A 832 14.90 2.29 -28.91
N LEU A 833 13.65 2.73 -28.86
CA LEU A 833 13.23 4.13 -28.77
C LEU A 833 12.42 4.42 -27.49
N ASP A 834 12.10 5.70 -27.26
CA ASP A 834 11.12 6.18 -26.24
C ASP A 834 11.26 5.59 -24.82
N LEU A 835 12.51 5.54 -24.33
CA LEU A 835 12.86 5.06 -22.98
C LEU A 835 12.48 6.05 -21.85
N ASP A 836 11.69 7.08 -22.14
CA ASP A 836 11.28 8.14 -21.19
C ASP A 836 10.46 7.56 -20.01
N LEU A 837 9.77 6.42 -20.21
CA LEU A 837 9.03 5.70 -19.16
C LEU A 837 9.84 4.65 -18.40
N PHE A 838 11.09 4.37 -18.80
CA PHE A 838 11.90 3.28 -18.26
C PHE A 838 12.03 3.35 -16.73
N CYS A 839 11.76 2.23 -16.05
CA CYS A 839 11.71 2.13 -14.60
C CYS A 839 11.73 0.66 -14.14
N LEU A 840 11.64 0.42 -12.85
CA LEU A 840 11.70 -0.92 -12.28
C LEU A 840 10.30 -1.56 -12.18
N GLY A 841 10.08 -2.72 -12.79
CA GLY A 841 8.78 -3.40 -12.77
C GLY A 841 8.86 -4.87 -13.16
N ASP A 842 7.71 -5.53 -13.25
CA ASP A 842 7.62 -6.94 -13.66
C ASP A 842 8.02 -7.08 -15.14
N PRO A 843 9.05 -7.88 -15.50
CA PRO A 843 9.43 -8.08 -16.90
C PRO A 843 8.29 -8.60 -17.78
N ALA A 844 7.32 -9.34 -17.22
CA ALA A 844 6.17 -9.83 -17.98
C ALA A 844 5.25 -8.71 -18.50
N LEU A 845 5.32 -7.49 -17.92
CA LEU A 845 4.57 -6.32 -18.39
C LEU A 845 4.92 -5.95 -19.83
N ASP A 846 6.22 -5.80 -20.14
CA ASP A 846 6.65 -5.38 -21.48
C ASP A 846 6.28 -6.42 -22.53
N VAL A 847 6.48 -7.70 -22.21
CA VAL A 847 6.13 -8.82 -23.10
C VAL A 847 4.62 -8.84 -23.35
N GLY A 848 3.83 -8.75 -22.29
CA GLY A 848 2.37 -8.75 -22.40
C GLY A 848 1.82 -7.53 -23.14
N ASN A 849 2.41 -6.35 -22.94
CA ASN A 849 2.03 -5.16 -23.69
C ASN A 849 2.37 -5.31 -25.19
N PHE A 850 3.56 -5.82 -25.53
CA PHE A 850 3.96 -6.03 -26.92
C PHE A 850 3.04 -7.02 -27.63
N VAL A 851 2.72 -8.16 -26.98
CA VAL A 851 1.79 -9.17 -27.51
C VAL A 851 0.37 -8.59 -27.67
N ALA A 852 -0.13 -7.83 -26.70
CA ALA A 852 -1.42 -7.16 -26.80
C ALA A 852 -1.46 -6.16 -27.96
N HIS A 853 -0.38 -5.42 -28.21
CA HIS A 853 -0.28 -4.52 -29.36
C HIS A 853 -0.26 -5.27 -30.70
N LEU A 854 0.43 -6.43 -30.79
CA LEU A 854 0.33 -7.30 -31.97
C LEU A 854 -1.09 -7.85 -32.19
N MET A 855 -1.84 -8.11 -31.12
CA MET A 855 -3.23 -8.56 -31.22
C MET A 855 -4.17 -7.42 -31.67
N GLU A 856 -4.02 -6.22 -31.11
CA GLU A 856 -4.79 -5.03 -31.54
C GLU A 856 -4.53 -4.68 -33.00
N ASP A 857 -3.28 -4.70 -33.43
CA ASP A 857 -2.88 -4.39 -34.81
C ASP A 857 -3.39 -5.45 -35.80
N ALA A 858 -3.28 -6.73 -35.43
CA ALA A 858 -3.85 -7.85 -36.20
C ALA A 858 -5.38 -7.74 -36.34
N LEU A 859 -6.08 -7.36 -35.28
CA LEU A 859 -7.53 -7.11 -35.33
C LEU A 859 -7.88 -5.90 -36.20
N ARG A 860 -7.14 -4.80 -36.05
CA ARG A 860 -7.37 -3.52 -36.75
C ARG A 860 -7.13 -3.60 -38.26
N HIS A 861 -6.09 -4.32 -38.69
CA HIS A 861 -5.72 -4.39 -40.11
C HIS A 861 -6.16 -5.68 -40.82
N HIS A 862 -6.44 -6.76 -40.08
CA HIS A 862 -6.73 -8.08 -40.64
C HIS A 862 -7.99 -8.75 -40.08
N GLY A 863 -8.75 -8.05 -39.23
CA GLY A 863 -10.05 -8.51 -38.70
C GLY A 863 -9.96 -9.69 -37.72
N SER A 864 -8.76 -10.05 -37.25
CA SER A 864 -8.57 -11.18 -36.33
C SER A 864 -7.38 -10.95 -35.39
N LEU A 865 -7.61 -11.08 -34.08
CA LEU A 865 -6.59 -11.03 -33.01
C LEU A 865 -5.45 -12.06 -33.22
N HIS A 866 -5.69 -13.09 -34.04
CA HIS A 866 -4.75 -14.19 -34.29
C HIS A 866 -4.01 -14.07 -35.64
N ALA A 867 -4.25 -13.05 -36.46
CA ALA A 867 -3.59 -12.92 -37.78
C ALA A 867 -2.06 -12.77 -37.68
N LEU A 868 -1.53 -12.32 -36.52
CA LEU A 868 -0.10 -12.24 -36.22
C LEU A 868 0.37 -13.29 -35.19
N GLN A 869 -0.36 -14.39 -34.99
CA GLN A 869 -0.03 -15.38 -33.94
C GLN A 869 1.38 -15.99 -34.06
N ALA A 870 1.90 -16.16 -35.29
CA ALA A 870 3.28 -16.62 -35.50
C ALA A 870 4.32 -15.64 -34.92
N HIS A 871 4.10 -14.33 -35.08
CA HIS A 871 4.94 -13.28 -34.52
C HIS A 871 4.80 -13.16 -33.00
N GLN A 872 3.59 -13.31 -32.47
CA GLN A 872 3.31 -13.33 -31.02
C GLN A 872 4.10 -14.45 -30.32
N ARG A 873 4.07 -15.67 -30.89
CA ARG A 873 4.85 -16.81 -30.39
C ARG A 873 6.35 -16.57 -30.52
N ALA A 874 6.83 -16.25 -31.72
CA ALA A 874 8.26 -16.03 -31.98
C ALA A 874 8.88 -14.96 -31.05
N PHE A 875 8.18 -13.84 -30.83
CA PHE A 875 8.60 -12.82 -29.86
C PHE A 875 8.69 -13.35 -28.42
N THR A 876 7.67 -14.09 -27.98
CA THR A 876 7.63 -14.67 -26.63
C THR A 876 8.73 -15.72 -26.44
N ASP A 877 8.95 -16.58 -27.44
CA ASP A 877 10.00 -17.61 -27.45
C ASP A 877 11.40 -16.98 -27.42
N GLY A 878 11.63 -15.95 -28.24
CA GLY A 878 12.91 -15.22 -28.28
C GLY A 878 13.22 -14.48 -26.98
N PHE A 879 12.21 -13.93 -26.30
CA PHE A 879 12.37 -13.37 -24.96
C PHE A 879 12.73 -14.45 -23.94
N ARG A 880 11.94 -15.53 -23.88
CA ARG A 880 12.08 -16.58 -22.86
C ARG A 880 13.30 -17.48 -23.05
N GLN A 881 13.95 -17.48 -24.22
CA GLN A 881 15.25 -18.13 -24.42
C GLN A 881 16.28 -17.64 -23.38
N ASP A 882 16.28 -16.34 -23.10
CA ASP A 882 17.24 -15.67 -22.23
C ASP A 882 16.70 -15.40 -20.82
N THR A 883 15.38 -15.49 -20.63
CA THR A 883 14.66 -15.26 -19.37
C THR A 883 13.68 -16.40 -19.02
N PRO A 884 14.10 -17.69 -19.01
CA PRO A 884 13.19 -18.83 -18.85
C PRO A 884 12.46 -18.87 -17.49
N HIS A 885 12.92 -18.09 -16.51
CA HIS A 885 12.32 -17.90 -15.20
C HIS A 885 11.06 -17.02 -15.21
N VAL A 886 10.77 -16.30 -16.30
CA VAL A 886 9.52 -15.56 -16.46
C VAL A 886 8.42 -16.53 -16.89
N ASP A 887 7.36 -16.60 -16.07
CA ASP A 887 6.25 -17.54 -16.22
C ASP A 887 5.35 -17.15 -17.40
N MET A 888 4.92 -18.14 -18.19
CA MET A 888 3.94 -17.93 -19.27
C MET A 888 2.62 -17.37 -18.74
N THR A 889 2.17 -17.85 -17.58
CA THR A 889 0.94 -17.40 -16.90
C THR A 889 1.01 -15.91 -16.56
N ALA A 890 2.21 -15.41 -16.21
CA ALA A 890 2.42 -13.98 -15.99
C ALA A 890 2.32 -13.21 -17.30
N ILE A 891 2.99 -13.66 -18.37
CA ILE A 891 2.96 -13.02 -19.69
C ILE A 891 1.53 -12.99 -20.27
N GLU A 892 0.80 -14.10 -20.21
CA GLU A 892 -0.60 -14.20 -20.65
C GLU A 892 -1.51 -13.27 -19.84
N GLY A 893 -1.33 -13.21 -18.53
CA GLY A 893 -2.07 -12.31 -17.66
C GLY A 893 -1.79 -10.82 -17.93
N TRP A 894 -0.53 -10.44 -18.08
CA TRP A 894 -0.13 -9.08 -18.47
C TRP A 894 -0.59 -8.71 -19.89
N THR A 895 -0.66 -9.68 -20.81
CA THR A 895 -1.28 -9.51 -22.13
C THR A 895 -2.75 -9.16 -21.99
N LEU A 896 -3.50 -9.90 -21.18
CA LEU A 896 -4.94 -9.69 -20.98
C LEU A 896 -5.25 -8.37 -20.23
N LEU A 897 -4.42 -7.96 -19.25
CA LEU A 897 -4.50 -6.63 -18.65
C LEU A 897 -4.26 -5.53 -19.70
N SER A 898 -3.29 -5.72 -20.60
CA SER A 898 -2.97 -4.77 -21.67
C SER A 898 -4.06 -4.69 -22.75
N LEU A 899 -4.71 -5.80 -23.09
CA LEU A 899 -5.87 -5.84 -24.00
C LEU A 899 -7.09 -5.12 -23.40
N ALA A 900 -7.39 -5.35 -22.11
CA ALA A 900 -8.43 -4.60 -21.40
C ALA A 900 -8.12 -3.09 -21.40
N ARG A 901 -6.83 -2.72 -21.34
CA ARG A 901 -6.36 -1.33 -21.48
C ARG A 901 -6.59 -0.76 -22.88
N HIS A 902 -6.50 -1.59 -23.92
CA HIS A 902 -6.73 -1.21 -25.31
C HIS A 902 -8.20 -0.98 -25.66
N VAL A 903 -9.16 -1.47 -24.85
CA VAL A 903 -10.60 -1.13 -25.00
C VAL A 903 -10.84 0.39 -24.92
N GLN A 904 -10.02 1.13 -24.16
CA GLN A 904 -10.06 2.61 -24.15
C GLN A 904 -9.27 3.25 -25.30
N LEU A 905 -8.29 2.55 -25.87
CA LEU A 905 -7.53 3.01 -27.02
C LEU A 905 -8.39 2.96 -28.29
N SER A 906 -9.18 1.89 -28.45
CA SER A 906 -10.09 1.70 -29.59
C SER A 906 -11.25 2.71 -29.62
N THR A 907 -11.55 3.41 -28.51
CA THR A 907 -12.57 4.47 -28.48
C THR A 907 -12.03 5.88 -28.77
N GLN A 908 -10.71 6.06 -28.89
CA GLN A 908 -10.09 7.38 -29.09
C GLN A 908 -9.92 7.79 -30.55
N PHE A 909 -9.94 6.83 -31.48
CA PHE A 909 -9.59 7.04 -32.88
C PHE A 909 -10.66 6.41 -33.78
N ASP A 910 -11.17 7.18 -34.75
CA ASP A 910 -12.31 6.78 -35.58
C ASP A 910 -12.04 5.49 -36.39
N ASP A 911 -10.80 5.28 -36.85
CA ASP A 911 -10.35 4.08 -37.57
C ASP A 911 -10.29 2.82 -36.69
N ARG A 912 -10.39 2.97 -35.37
CA ARG A 912 -10.31 1.88 -34.38
C ARG A 912 -11.64 1.58 -33.70
N HIS A 913 -12.69 2.38 -33.93
CA HIS A 913 -13.98 2.22 -33.26
C HIS A 913 -14.56 0.81 -33.43
N THR A 914 -14.33 0.18 -34.59
CA THR A 914 -14.75 -1.18 -34.94
C THR A 914 -14.08 -2.29 -34.12
N THR A 915 -12.89 -2.06 -33.54
CA THR A 915 -12.16 -3.07 -32.76
C THR A 915 -12.61 -3.15 -31.29
N THR A 916 -13.34 -2.14 -30.82
CA THR A 916 -13.77 -2.02 -29.40
C THR A 916 -14.59 -3.21 -28.93
N LEU A 917 -15.60 -3.63 -29.71
CA LEU A 917 -16.49 -4.73 -29.31
C LEU A 917 -15.77 -6.09 -29.34
N PRO A 918 -15.01 -6.47 -30.40
CA PRO A 918 -14.20 -7.69 -30.37
C PRO A 918 -13.14 -7.73 -29.26
N LEU A 919 -12.52 -6.60 -28.91
CA LEU A 919 -11.58 -6.52 -27.77
C LEU A 919 -12.30 -6.75 -26.44
N LEU A 920 -13.48 -6.15 -26.25
CA LEU A 920 -14.31 -6.33 -25.07
C LEU A 920 -14.76 -7.79 -24.91
N GLU A 921 -15.31 -8.38 -25.98
CA GLU A 921 -15.77 -9.79 -26.01
C GLU A 921 -14.63 -10.79 -25.75
N TYR A 922 -13.46 -10.52 -26.31
CA TYR A 922 -12.28 -11.34 -26.02
C TYR A 922 -11.87 -11.22 -24.54
N CYS A 923 -11.86 -10.01 -23.97
CA CYS A 923 -11.52 -9.81 -22.57
C CYS A 923 -12.54 -10.46 -21.62
N GLU A 924 -13.85 -10.33 -21.89
CA GLU A 924 -14.92 -10.98 -21.13
C GLU A 924 -14.74 -12.50 -21.12
N HIS A 925 -14.57 -13.12 -22.30
CA HIS A 925 -14.35 -14.56 -22.45
C HIS A 925 -13.10 -15.05 -21.67
N GLN A 926 -11.96 -14.37 -21.80
CA GLN A 926 -10.73 -14.78 -21.10
C GLN A 926 -10.78 -14.53 -19.58
N LEU A 927 -11.62 -13.59 -19.12
CA LEU A 927 -11.81 -13.28 -17.70
C LEU A 927 -12.94 -14.08 -17.04
N GLY A 928 -13.74 -14.80 -17.83
CA GLY A 928 -14.85 -15.64 -17.36
C GLY A 928 -16.01 -14.82 -16.76
N ILE A 929 -16.46 -13.79 -17.47
CA ILE A 929 -17.60 -12.93 -17.10
C ILE A 929 -18.62 -12.81 -18.23
#